data_AF-F4PGH2-F1
#
_entry.id   AF-F4PGH2-F1
#
_cell.length_a   1.000
_cell.length_b   1.000
_cell.length_c   1.000
_cell.angle_alpha   90.00
_cell.angle_beta   90.00
_cell.angle_gamma   90.00
#
_symmetry.space_group_name_H-M   'P 1'
#
loop_
_entity.id
_entity.type
_entity.pdbx_description
1 polymer ?
#
loop_
_entity_poly.entity_id
_entity_poly.type
_entity_poly.pdbx_seq_one_letter_code
_entity_poly.pdbx_strand_id
1 'polypeptide(L)'
;MSKQQPTFLFKCIIHNVHLRNLVFKHVKSIHRQLKIDTVKSNDLTTLYDYIKYGQTDLFIKQFDRLYQFIQSLDHTFLKSKQFKKIPNLHNEKYYFKRLYWVFHIVFQKSNHVALKYMIDRLCITKQDFQSYKLHFETYPFKCTPEMYRVLSDANFTHVVPLLSHEMINALIKIGDCEQLELYLSKLKEESFKKIIISPSSNHRPFRYSFRDLIKNNQNQEIIFIMNRIFLKYGINVYGEIFIAALENNHFNIIKWIVDCLDKSILIEIFDDDDDVFYVLERYGKKEILELLPLPETVPFTASGCESVKQGNLDFLSYYLNCKHQKDRYLVGLVTMALKEGKLDCLELLLSHRHISFNLIEVSIEKIHQTILTVELVKRLVGLGITVVLTNDILLDAIQIGQLEELIQMEQISKLPLQISHFSGLLEKAIQKNSISSIDILLYHPRFQPFLNVQPISIDIGCINQPNHIKTIEYLFSKSFSIKFLINNWEKMDHVLVSKAIRSIYSSTIDILLKTELFGIFLLANDLDWLVEQNILVTSNDGHTTPQLSSSFFQDGCSILTLIFDQACVGGHYQALDFLLRNCSLAQIDRHLSLVSLVKLPDDDQFDIFWKRMERFTSNLTLVTPIIHSIILSPNKKDYKPKRAKSIVNIFGSFPTKLATIQKIHPPPITSFEAYAFPHLPTLLDIFCCNPTLPNVQGYSVQDSLLIIQMAIKIGCIPSLSCIGINDDKSHDSIVDNKKCILM
;
A
#
# COMPACT_ATOMS: atom_id res chain seq x y z
N MET A 1 0.95 -6.74 -36.15
CA MET A 1 0.61 -5.84 -35.02
C MET A 1 -0.81 -5.33 -35.17
N SER A 2 -1.79 -5.86 -34.43
CA SER A 2 -3.08 -5.19 -34.28
C SER A 2 -2.95 -4.19 -33.13
N LYS A 3 -2.98 -2.88 -33.43
CA LYS A 3 -3.34 -1.89 -32.41
C LYS A 3 -4.66 -2.38 -31.84
N GLN A 4 -4.73 -2.73 -30.55
CA GLN A 4 -6.00 -2.90 -29.87
C GLN A 4 -6.69 -1.53 -29.98
N GLN A 5 -7.47 -1.36 -31.04
CA GLN A 5 -8.41 -0.27 -31.13
C GLN A 5 -9.29 -0.39 -29.88
N PRO A 6 -9.64 0.73 -29.22
CA PRO A 6 -10.73 0.70 -28.27
C PRO A 6 -11.86 -0.04 -28.97
N THR A 7 -12.38 -1.10 -28.33
CA THR A 7 -13.46 -1.92 -28.89
C THR A 7 -14.48 -1.00 -29.52
N PHE A 8 -14.92 -1.28 -30.75
CA PHE A 8 -15.84 -0.42 -31.52
C PHE A 8 -16.97 0.16 -30.65
N LEU A 9 -17.45 -0.66 -29.71
CA LEU A 9 -18.37 -0.31 -28.63
C LEU A 9 -17.97 0.93 -27.81
N PHE A 10 -16.73 1.00 -27.31
CA PHE A 10 -16.22 2.12 -26.52
C PHE A 10 -16.18 3.42 -27.34
N LYS A 11 -15.80 3.34 -28.62
CA LYS A 11 -15.88 4.48 -29.53
C LYS A 11 -17.34 4.92 -29.73
N CYS A 12 -18.27 3.99 -29.94
CA CYS A 12 -19.69 4.30 -30.09
C CYS A 12 -20.29 4.96 -28.83
N ILE A 13 -19.90 4.47 -27.64
CA ILE A 13 -20.34 5.05 -26.35
C ILE A 13 -19.83 6.49 -26.19
N ILE A 14 -18.57 6.77 -26.53
CA ILE A 14 -17.99 8.12 -26.43
C ILE A 14 -18.56 9.09 -27.48
N HIS A 15 -18.84 8.61 -28.70
CA HIS A 15 -19.39 9.46 -29.76
C HIS A 15 -20.91 9.71 -29.59
N ASN A 16 -21.61 8.90 -28.81
CA ASN A 16 -23.01 9.15 -28.49
C ASN A 16 -23.12 10.25 -27.41
N VAL A 17 -23.61 11.43 -27.81
CA VAL A 17 -23.72 12.60 -26.93
C VAL A 17 -24.53 12.31 -25.66
N HIS A 18 -25.61 11.54 -25.77
CA HIS A 18 -26.48 11.22 -24.64
C HIS A 18 -25.77 10.31 -23.62
N LEU A 19 -25.19 9.21 -24.09
CA LEU A 19 -24.44 8.29 -23.23
C LEU A 19 -23.22 8.97 -22.61
N ARG A 20 -22.49 9.78 -23.38
CA ARG A 20 -21.38 10.59 -22.89
C ARG A 20 -21.82 11.50 -21.74
N ASN A 21 -22.92 12.21 -21.90
CA ASN A 21 -23.46 13.08 -20.85
C ASN A 21 -23.89 12.29 -19.60
N LEU A 22 -24.50 11.11 -19.80
CA LEU A 22 -24.92 10.23 -18.71
C LEU A 22 -23.69 9.70 -17.94
N VAL A 23 -22.66 9.23 -18.64
CA VAL A 23 -21.38 8.80 -18.03
C VAL A 23 -20.73 9.95 -17.26
N PHE A 24 -20.61 11.15 -17.85
CA PHE A 24 -20.00 12.30 -17.16
C PHE A 24 -20.81 12.75 -15.95
N LYS A 25 -22.15 12.67 -15.99
CA LYS A 25 -23.01 12.97 -14.84
C LYS A 25 -22.78 11.99 -13.69
N HIS A 26 -22.46 10.73 -13.99
CA HIS A 26 -22.26 9.67 -13.01
C HIS A 26 -20.79 9.32 -12.72
N VAL A 27 -19.82 10.03 -13.28
CA VAL A 27 -18.38 9.69 -13.21
C VAL A 27 -17.89 9.51 -11.76
N LYS A 28 -18.37 10.33 -10.82
CA LYS A 28 -18.00 10.20 -9.40
C LYS A 28 -18.49 8.88 -8.77
N SER A 29 -19.69 8.44 -9.12
CA SER A 29 -20.27 7.19 -8.63
C SER A 29 -19.55 6.00 -9.26
N ILE A 30 -19.29 6.06 -10.57
CA ILE A 30 -18.55 5.03 -11.31
C ILE A 30 -17.15 4.86 -10.72
N HIS A 31 -16.40 5.95 -10.53
CA HIS A 31 -15.07 5.87 -9.95
C HIS A 31 -15.05 5.39 -8.50
N ARG A 32 -16.05 5.77 -7.68
CA ARG A 32 -16.21 5.23 -6.31
C ARG A 32 -16.43 3.72 -6.33
N GLN A 33 -17.27 3.21 -7.23
CA GLN A 33 -17.52 1.76 -7.37
C GLN A 33 -16.27 1.01 -7.86
N LEU A 34 -15.53 1.60 -8.80
CA LEU A 34 -14.30 1.03 -9.35
C LEU A 34 -13.07 1.25 -8.45
N LYS A 35 -13.22 1.95 -7.32
CA LYS A 35 -12.12 2.37 -6.44
C LYS A 35 -11.00 3.09 -7.19
N ILE A 36 -11.38 3.92 -8.18
CA ILE A 36 -10.46 4.77 -8.93
C ILE A 36 -10.37 6.09 -8.18
N ASP A 37 -9.18 6.43 -7.70
CA ASP A 37 -8.92 7.70 -7.03
C ASP A 37 -9.08 8.87 -8.02
N THR A 38 -10.13 9.66 -7.86
CA THR A 38 -10.38 10.84 -8.68
C THR A 38 -9.80 12.09 -8.05
N VAL A 39 -9.00 12.83 -8.81
CA VAL A 39 -8.50 14.14 -8.42
C VAL A 39 -9.12 15.17 -9.37
N LYS A 40 -9.66 16.28 -8.84
CA LYS A 40 -10.18 17.35 -9.71
C LYS A 40 -9.01 17.97 -10.47
N SER A 41 -9.22 18.45 -11.69
CA SER A 41 -8.16 19.10 -12.46
C SER A 41 -7.51 20.27 -11.69
N ASN A 42 -8.31 21.05 -10.96
CA ASN A 42 -7.83 22.15 -10.11
C ASN A 42 -7.01 21.68 -8.88
N ASP A 43 -7.06 20.39 -8.55
CA ASP A 43 -6.29 19.79 -7.47
C ASP A 43 -4.93 19.24 -7.97
N LEU A 44 -4.70 19.20 -9.30
CA LEU A 44 -3.41 18.87 -9.90
C LEU A 44 -2.53 20.12 -9.84
N THR A 45 -1.49 20.09 -9.01
CA THR A 45 -0.68 21.30 -8.73
C THR A 45 0.77 21.16 -9.15
N THR A 46 1.23 19.96 -9.47
CA THR A 46 2.65 19.68 -9.73
C THR A 46 2.88 19.00 -11.09
N LEU A 47 4.12 19.08 -11.62
CA LEU A 47 4.53 18.32 -12.81
C LEU A 47 4.38 16.81 -12.61
N TYR A 48 4.60 16.34 -11.38
CA TYR A 48 4.35 14.96 -10.99
C TYR A 48 2.88 14.57 -11.17
N ASP A 49 1.96 15.40 -10.69
CA ASP A 49 0.52 15.14 -10.82
C ASP A 49 0.10 15.04 -12.29
N TYR A 50 0.57 15.97 -13.13
CA TYR A 50 0.23 15.95 -14.55
C TYR A 50 0.72 14.66 -15.23
N ILE A 51 1.94 14.20 -14.95
CA ILE A 51 2.45 12.94 -15.51
C ILE A 51 1.75 11.72 -14.90
N LYS A 52 1.50 11.72 -13.58
CA LYS A 52 0.79 10.63 -12.86
C LYS A 52 -0.63 10.42 -13.37
N TYR A 53 -1.35 11.50 -13.68
CA TYR A 53 -2.73 11.47 -14.17
C TYR A 53 -2.84 11.59 -15.70
N GLY A 54 -1.72 11.42 -16.43
CA GLY A 54 -1.71 11.38 -17.91
C GLY A 54 -2.03 12.70 -18.62
N GLN A 55 -2.00 13.83 -17.92
CA GLN A 55 -2.21 15.18 -18.46
C GLN A 55 -0.91 15.72 -19.10
N THR A 56 -0.44 15.04 -20.15
CA THR A 56 0.86 15.34 -20.78
C THR A 56 0.92 16.74 -21.40
N ASP A 57 -0.20 17.24 -21.92
CA ASP A 57 -0.37 18.59 -22.45
C ASP A 57 -0.18 19.66 -21.36
N LEU A 58 -0.81 19.49 -20.19
CA LEU A 58 -0.62 20.36 -19.04
C LEU A 58 0.81 20.27 -18.50
N PHE A 59 1.39 19.06 -18.48
CA PHE A 59 2.80 18.87 -18.14
C PHE A 59 3.70 19.70 -19.06
N ILE A 60 3.54 19.59 -20.39
CA ILE A 60 4.35 20.32 -21.37
C ILE A 60 4.26 21.83 -21.12
N LYS A 61 3.04 22.35 -20.96
CA LYS A 61 2.80 23.78 -20.72
C LYS A 61 3.48 24.29 -19.44
N GLN A 62 3.43 23.50 -18.37
CA GLN A 62 4.03 23.88 -17.09
C GLN A 62 5.55 23.64 -17.06
N PHE A 63 6.04 22.64 -17.79
CA PHE A 63 7.46 22.37 -17.94
C PHE A 63 8.17 23.52 -18.66
N ASP A 64 7.56 24.09 -19.71
CA ASP A 64 8.10 25.27 -20.39
C ASP A 64 8.32 26.45 -19.44
N ARG A 65 7.34 26.69 -18.55
CA ARG A 65 7.42 27.74 -17.53
C ARG A 65 8.52 27.46 -16.50
N LEU A 66 8.62 26.22 -16.03
CA LEU A 66 9.72 25.80 -15.15
C LEU A 66 11.07 26.00 -15.84
N TYR A 67 11.18 25.61 -17.10
CA TYR A 67 12.41 25.71 -17.87
C TYR A 67 12.87 27.18 -17.99
N GLN A 68 11.95 28.08 -18.37
CA GLN A 68 12.23 29.52 -18.41
C GLN A 68 12.62 30.08 -17.04
N PHE A 69 11.95 29.65 -15.98
CA PHE A 69 12.28 30.05 -14.62
C PHE A 69 13.70 29.62 -14.22
N ILE A 70 14.05 28.35 -14.46
CA ILE A 70 15.38 27.82 -14.17
C ILE A 70 16.45 28.56 -14.99
N GLN A 71 16.22 28.82 -16.28
CA GLN A 71 17.14 29.64 -17.09
C GLN A 71 17.36 31.03 -16.49
N SER A 72 16.29 31.68 -16.01
CA SER A 72 16.38 33.00 -15.40
C SER A 72 17.19 33.00 -14.10
N LEU A 73 17.03 31.96 -13.27
CA LEU A 73 17.81 31.75 -12.05
C LEU A 73 19.29 31.57 -12.37
N ASP A 74 19.63 30.76 -13.37
CA ASP A 74 21.02 30.47 -13.74
C ASP A 74 21.72 31.71 -14.31
N HIS A 75 21.04 32.49 -15.17
CA HIS A 75 21.57 33.77 -15.64
C HIS A 75 21.84 34.76 -14.50
N THR A 76 21.04 34.71 -13.44
CA THR A 76 21.15 35.61 -12.29
C THR A 76 22.27 35.13 -11.35
N PHE A 77 22.37 33.81 -11.13
CA PHE A 77 23.42 33.17 -10.36
C PHE A 77 24.81 33.44 -10.95
N LEU A 78 24.96 33.29 -12.27
CA LEU A 78 26.21 33.57 -13.01
C LEU A 78 26.63 35.05 -12.98
N LYS A 79 25.68 35.99 -12.82
CA LYS A 79 25.97 37.43 -12.73
C LYS A 79 26.36 37.87 -11.31
N SER A 80 26.00 37.12 -10.28
CA SER A 80 26.31 37.48 -8.89
C SER A 80 27.82 37.37 -8.64
N LYS A 81 28.46 38.50 -8.30
CA LYS A 81 29.93 38.59 -8.11
C LYS A 81 30.46 37.71 -6.97
N GLN A 82 29.61 37.28 -6.04
CA GLN A 82 29.99 36.53 -4.84
C GLN A 82 30.43 35.09 -5.15
N PHE A 83 29.97 34.48 -6.25
CA PHE A 83 30.28 33.07 -6.57
C PHE A 83 31.46 32.87 -7.54
N LYS A 84 32.02 33.96 -8.10
CA LYS A 84 33.24 33.90 -8.95
C LYS A 84 34.49 33.39 -8.22
N LYS A 85 34.43 33.23 -6.90
CA LYS A 85 35.56 32.79 -6.06
C LYS A 85 35.63 31.29 -5.81
N ILE A 86 34.67 30.48 -6.28
CA ILE A 86 34.73 29.02 -6.17
C ILE A 86 35.36 28.45 -7.45
N PRO A 87 36.66 28.11 -7.46
CA PRO A 87 37.30 27.52 -8.63
C PRO A 87 36.69 26.14 -8.87
N ASN A 88 36.41 25.79 -10.13
CA ASN A 88 35.76 24.56 -10.62
C ASN A 88 34.23 24.56 -10.75
N LEU A 89 33.51 25.62 -10.36
CA LEU A 89 32.03 25.64 -10.51
C LEU A 89 31.55 26.05 -11.92
N HIS A 90 32.44 26.50 -12.80
CA HIS A 90 32.05 27.21 -14.03
C HIS A 90 31.72 26.34 -15.24
N ASN A 91 31.98 25.02 -15.22
CA ASN A 91 31.82 24.17 -16.42
C ASN A 91 30.69 23.14 -16.33
N GLU A 92 30.06 22.94 -15.17
CA GLU A 92 28.88 22.06 -15.08
C GLU A 92 27.62 22.92 -15.18
N LYS A 93 26.79 22.65 -16.20
CA LYS A 93 25.47 23.25 -16.34
C LYS A 93 24.57 22.81 -15.18
N TYR A 94 24.64 23.52 -14.06
CA TYR A 94 23.97 23.19 -12.79
C TYR A 94 22.45 23.01 -12.93
N TYR A 95 21.80 23.70 -13.88
CA TYR A 95 20.38 23.51 -14.16
C TYR A 95 20.02 22.11 -14.67
N PHE A 96 20.89 21.44 -15.43
CA PHE A 96 20.59 20.10 -15.95
C PHE A 96 20.49 19.11 -14.79
N LYS A 97 21.41 19.18 -13.83
CA LYS A 97 21.33 18.43 -12.56
C LYS A 97 20.10 18.78 -11.71
N ARG A 98 19.33 19.83 -12.02
CA ARG A 98 18.05 20.15 -11.36
C ARG A 98 16.83 19.62 -12.10
N LEU A 99 16.96 19.12 -13.32
CA LEU A 99 15.85 18.58 -14.13
C LEU A 99 15.79 17.05 -14.12
N TYR A 100 16.76 16.35 -13.54
CA TYR A 100 16.80 14.87 -13.51
C TYR A 100 15.55 14.24 -12.87
N TRP A 101 14.97 14.88 -11.84
CA TRP A 101 13.79 14.37 -11.18
C TRP A 101 12.58 14.38 -12.12
N VAL A 102 12.51 15.36 -13.04
CA VAL A 102 11.47 15.41 -14.06
C VAL A 102 11.61 14.21 -14.99
N PHE A 103 12.86 13.93 -15.43
CA PHE A 103 13.15 12.72 -16.19
C PHE A 103 12.75 11.48 -15.40
N HIS A 104 13.16 11.35 -14.14
CA HIS A 104 12.79 10.22 -13.28
C HIS A 104 11.27 9.98 -13.27
N ILE A 105 10.45 11.02 -13.09
CA ILE A 105 8.98 10.90 -13.11
C ILE A 105 8.47 10.44 -14.48
N VAL A 106 8.99 11.03 -15.55
CA VAL A 106 8.60 10.70 -16.92
C VAL A 106 8.96 9.25 -17.26
N PHE A 107 10.14 8.78 -16.83
CA PHE A 107 10.56 7.38 -16.96
C PHE A 107 9.70 6.45 -16.09
N GLN A 108 9.45 6.82 -14.83
CA GLN A 108 8.63 6.04 -13.90
C GLN A 108 7.20 5.82 -14.41
N LYS A 109 6.63 6.79 -15.12
CA LYS A 109 5.29 6.73 -15.71
C LYS A 109 5.28 6.35 -17.19
N SER A 110 6.45 5.99 -17.74
CA SER A 110 6.63 5.60 -19.13
C SER A 110 6.03 6.56 -20.16
N ASN A 111 6.13 7.87 -19.92
CA ASN A 111 5.51 8.89 -20.77
C ASN A 111 6.47 9.33 -21.91
N HIS A 112 6.45 8.57 -23.01
CA HIS A 112 7.33 8.83 -24.16
C HIS A 112 7.10 10.21 -24.83
N VAL A 113 5.88 10.76 -24.77
CA VAL A 113 5.57 12.08 -25.37
C VAL A 113 6.24 13.19 -24.55
N ALA A 114 6.10 13.16 -23.23
CA ALA A 114 6.80 14.07 -22.33
C ALA A 114 8.32 13.93 -22.46
N LEU A 115 8.82 12.69 -22.57
CA LEU A 115 10.25 12.41 -22.76
C LEU A 115 10.79 13.06 -24.03
N LYS A 116 10.12 12.84 -25.17
CA LYS A 116 10.51 13.42 -26.46
C LYS A 116 10.54 14.94 -26.38
N TYR A 117 9.45 15.53 -25.86
CA TYR A 117 9.36 16.97 -25.70
C TYR A 117 10.49 17.54 -24.85
N MET A 118 10.83 16.90 -23.73
CA MET A 118 11.94 17.35 -22.87
C MET A 118 13.29 17.26 -23.60
N ILE A 119 13.54 16.18 -24.34
CA ILE A 119 14.79 16.00 -25.10
C ILE A 119 14.93 17.08 -26.18
N ASP A 120 13.87 17.28 -26.97
CA ASP A 120 13.82 18.27 -28.05
C ASP A 120 13.98 19.70 -27.48
N ARG A 121 13.27 20.00 -26.40
CA ARG A 121 13.24 21.35 -25.80
C ARG A 121 14.55 21.73 -25.13
N LEU A 122 15.17 20.78 -24.45
CA LEU A 122 16.41 21.02 -23.72
C LEU A 122 17.66 20.93 -24.60
N CYS A 123 17.53 20.48 -25.86
CA CYS A 123 18.63 20.18 -26.76
C CYS A 123 19.71 19.31 -26.07
N ILE A 124 19.27 18.29 -25.32
CA ILE A 124 20.19 17.48 -24.50
C ILE A 124 21.22 16.82 -25.40
N THR A 125 22.50 17.05 -25.10
CA THR A 125 23.58 16.35 -25.77
C THR A 125 23.87 15.02 -25.07
N LYS A 126 24.59 14.13 -25.75
CA LYS A 126 25.06 12.87 -25.18
C LYS A 126 25.85 13.07 -23.87
N GLN A 127 26.66 14.12 -23.78
CA GLN A 127 27.45 14.46 -22.60
C GLN A 127 26.56 14.96 -21.45
N ASP A 128 25.55 15.79 -21.74
CA ASP A 128 24.58 16.21 -20.74
C ASP A 128 23.83 14.99 -20.18
N PHE A 129 23.46 14.02 -21.04
CA PHE A 129 22.77 12.81 -20.60
C PHE A 129 23.68 11.87 -19.77
N GLN A 130 24.98 11.79 -20.08
CA GLN A 130 25.98 11.01 -19.31
C GLN A 130 26.09 11.49 -17.86
N SER A 131 25.92 12.79 -17.61
CA SER A 131 25.98 13.35 -16.25
C SER A 131 24.89 12.77 -15.32
N TYR A 132 23.83 12.17 -15.87
CA TYR A 132 22.75 11.55 -15.08
C TYR A 132 22.98 10.07 -14.76
N LYS A 133 24.12 9.48 -15.17
CA LYS A 133 24.37 8.05 -15.02
C LYS A 133 24.07 7.51 -13.62
N LEU A 134 24.56 8.18 -12.57
CA LEU A 134 24.32 7.79 -11.16
C LEU A 134 22.83 7.72 -10.79
N HIS A 135 22.02 8.63 -11.34
CA HIS A 135 20.59 8.67 -11.06
C HIS A 135 19.83 7.53 -11.74
N PHE A 136 20.27 7.16 -12.95
CA PHE A 136 19.70 6.00 -13.63
C PHE A 136 20.10 4.69 -12.95
N GLU A 137 21.27 4.61 -12.33
CA GLU A 137 21.73 3.42 -11.60
C GLU A 137 20.97 3.19 -10.27
N THR A 138 20.35 4.23 -9.71
CA THR A 138 19.71 4.15 -8.38
C THR A 138 18.28 3.60 -8.42
N TYR A 139 17.57 3.72 -9.56
CA TYR A 139 16.16 3.37 -9.66
C TYR A 139 15.88 2.42 -10.83
N PRO A 140 15.11 1.33 -10.62
CA PRO A 140 14.72 0.43 -11.69
C PRO A 140 13.64 1.09 -12.56
N PHE A 141 14.00 1.55 -13.75
CA PHE A 141 13.05 2.09 -14.72
C PHE A 141 12.53 0.98 -15.63
N LYS A 142 11.35 1.20 -16.24
CA LYS A 142 10.82 0.34 -17.30
C LYS A 142 10.81 1.12 -18.60
N CYS A 143 11.56 0.66 -19.61
CA CYS A 143 11.54 1.28 -20.93
C CYS A 143 10.42 0.67 -21.78
N THR A 144 9.49 1.50 -22.28
CA THR A 144 8.50 1.04 -23.25
C THR A 144 9.06 1.11 -24.67
N PRO A 145 8.46 0.38 -25.64
CA PRO A 145 8.87 0.46 -27.04
C PRO A 145 8.85 1.89 -27.61
N GLU A 146 7.88 2.71 -27.22
CA GLU A 146 7.78 4.11 -27.63
C GLU A 146 8.90 4.95 -27.02
N MET A 147 9.26 4.71 -25.76
CA MET A 147 10.40 5.37 -25.13
C MET A 147 11.71 4.96 -25.78
N TYR A 148 11.87 3.67 -26.12
CA TYR A 148 13.03 3.19 -26.86
C TYR A 148 13.22 3.97 -28.16
N ARG A 149 12.15 4.16 -28.94
CA ARG A 149 12.21 4.92 -30.21
C ARG A 149 12.67 6.35 -29.98
N VAL A 150 12.08 7.04 -28.99
CA VAL A 150 12.47 8.41 -28.62
C VAL A 150 13.96 8.49 -28.23
N LEU A 151 14.45 7.53 -27.44
CA LEU A 151 15.85 7.48 -26.99
C LEU A 151 16.82 7.10 -28.12
N SER A 152 16.38 6.24 -29.04
CA SER A 152 17.12 5.81 -30.23
C SER A 152 17.27 6.96 -31.22
N ASP A 153 16.18 7.67 -31.52
CA ASP A 153 16.17 8.85 -32.38
C ASP A 153 17.09 9.96 -31.83
N ALA A 154 17.15 10.09 -30.50
CA ALA A 154 18.01 11.04 -29.81
C ALA A 154 19.46 10.57 -29.60
N ASN A 155 19.82 9.36 -30.07
CA ASN A 155 21.16 8.77 -29.94
C ASN A 155 21.67 8.62 -28.48
N PHE A 156 20.75 8.38 -27.53
CA PHE A 156 21.06 8.14 -26.11
C PHE A 156 21.26 6.66 -25.76
N THR A 157 21.13 5.80 -26.75
CA THR A 157 21.22 4.33 -26.68
C THR A 157 22.45 3.79 -25.94
N HIS A 158 23.58 4.51 -25.94
CA HIS A 158 24.87 4.01 -25.43
C HIS A 158 25.42 4.78 -24.23
N VAL A 159 24.57 5.55 -23.56
CA VAL A 159 25.01 6.52 -22.55
C VAL A 159 24.99 5.96 -21.12
N VAL A 160 24.01 5.10 -20.82
CA VAL A 160 23.73 4.62 -19.47
C VAL A 160 23.51 3.10 -19.49
N PRO A 161 24.37 2.29 -18.85
CA PRO A 161 24.27 0.82 -18.90
C PRO A 161 22.92 0.25 -18.43
N LEU A 162 22.33 0.79 -17.35
CA LEU A 162 21.02 0.30 -16.86
C LEU A 162 19.89 0.60 -17.87
N LEU A 163 19.95 1.76 -18.53
CA LEU A 163 18.98 2.09 -19.58
C LEU A 163 19.15 1.18 -20.80
N SER A 164 20.39 0.78 -21.11
CA SER A 164 20.65 -0.17 -22.19
C SER A 164 20.01 -1.53 -21.94
N HIS A 165 20.05 -2.01 -20.70
CA HIS A 165 19.35 -3.23 -20.31
C HIS A 165 17.83 -3.13 -20.57
N GLU A 166 17.22 -2.03 -20.13
CA GLU A 166 15.79 -1.80 -20.33
C GLU A 166 15.38 -1.59 -21.79
N MET A 167 16.26 -0.98 -22.59
CA MET A 167 16.06 -0.86 -24.03
C MET A 167 16.08 -2.21 -24.73
N ILE A 168 17.00 -3.12 -24.34
CA ILE A 168 17.01 -4.50 -24.84
C ILE A 168 15.72 -5.22 -24.41
N ASN A 169 15.30 -5.08 -23.16
CA ASN A 169 14.02 -5.63 -22.68
C ASN A 169 12.83 -5.17 -23.53
N ALA A 170 12.77 -3.88 -23.86
CA ALA A 170 11.72 -3.32 -24.71
C ALA A 170 11.72 -3.94 -26.12
N LEU A 171 12.91 -4.16 -26.71
CA LEU A 171 13.07 -4.78 -28.03
C LEU A 171 12.71 -6.27 -28.04
N ILE A 172 13.13 -7.03 -27.03
CA ILE A 172 12.74 -8.43 -26.84
C ILE A 172 11.22 -8.52 -26.78
N LYS A 173 10.59 -7.69 -25.94
CA LYS A 173 9.14 -7.70 -25.72
C LYS A 173 8.32 -7.48 -26.99
N ILE A 174 8.80 -6.66 -27.92
CA ILE A 174 8.11 -6.41 -29.20
C ILE A 174 8.48 -7.37 -30.33
N GLY A 175 9.51 -8.21 -30.15
CA GLY A 175 9.94 -9.12 -31.21
C GLY A 175 10.73 -8.44 -32.34
N ASP A 176 11.33 -7.26 -32.11
CA ASP A 176 12.01 -6.48 -33.15
C ASP A 176 13.49 -6.91 -33.28
N CYS A 177 13.71 -7.99 -34.04
CA CYS A 177 15.03 -8.59 -34.25
C CYS A 177 16.02 -7.65 -34.94
N GLU A 178 15.56 -6.86 -35.93
CA GLU A 178 16.42 -5.95 -36.69
C GLU A 178 16.97 -4.82 -35.82
N GLN A 179 16.09 -4.17 -35.04
CA GLN A 179 16.52 -3.13 -34.10
C GLN A 179 17.37 -3.70 -32.97
N LEU A 180 17.09 -4.92 -32.52
CA LEU A 180 17.91 -5.61 -31.52
C LEU A 180 19.33 -5.85 -32.04
N GLU A 181 19.49 -6.42 -33.23
CA GLU A 181 20.80 -6.65 -33.83
C GLU A 181 21.55 -5.33 -34.07
N LEU A 182 20.87 -4.33 -34.62
CA LEU A 182 21.43 -3.00 -34.82
C LEU A 182 21.88 -2.38 -33.49
N TYR A 183 21.10 -2.53 -32.43
CA TYR A 183 21.40 -1.98 -31.11
C TYR A 183 22.62 -2.67 -30.48
N LEU A 184 22.64 -4.01 -30.48
CA LEU A 184 23.75 -4.80 -29.94
C LEU A 184 25.05 -4.54 -30.74
N SER A 185 24.98 -4.40 -32.07
CA SER A 185 26.15 -4.10 -32.90
C SER A 185 26.90 -2.81 -32.53
N LYS A 186 26.20 -1.86 -31.91
CA LYS A 186 26.74 -0.54 -31.53
C LYS A 186 27.24 -0.50 -30.07
N LEU A 187 26.92 -1.50 -29.25
CA LEU A 187 27.40 -1.55 -27.87
C LEU A 187 28.89 -1.93 -27.86
N LYS A 188 29.67 -1.26 -26.99
CA LYS A 188 31.09 -1.60 -26.79
C LYS A 188 31.21 -2.86 -25.92
N GLU A 189 32.20 -3.71 -26.20
CA GLU A 189 32.47 -4.98 -25.48
C GLU A 189 32.55 -4.81 -23.94
N GLU A 190 33.15 -3.72 -23.45
CA GLU A 190 33.21 -3.44 -22.01
C GLU A 190 31.85 -3.10 -21.39
N SER A 191 30.94 -2.52 -22.17
CA SER A 191 29.57 -2.22 -21.73
C SER A 191 28.74 -3.49 -21.65
N PHE A 192 28.98 -4.46 -22.55
CA PHE A 192 28.36 -5.78 -22.50
C PHE A 192 28.70 -6.53 -21.22
N LYS A 193 29.98 -6.60 -20.85
CA LYS A 193 30.41 -7.25 -19.61
C LYS A 193 29.73 -6.65 -18.38
N LYS A 194 29.52 -5.33 -18.33
CA LYS A 194 28.79 -4.70 -17.22
C LYS A 194 27.28 -4.97 -17.21
N ILE A 195 26.65 -5.10 -18.38
CA ILE A 195 25.22 -5.45 -18.49
C ILE A 195 24.98 -6.90 -18.06
N ILE A 196 25.91 -7.81 -18.39
CA ILE A 196 25.81 -9.25 -18.13
C ILE A 196 26.27 -9.60 -16.70
N ILE A 197 27.32 -8.94 -16.18
CA ILE A 197 28.01 -9.32 -14.93
C ILE A 197 27.55 -8.45 -13.74
N SER A 198 26.49 -7.63 -13.86
CA SER A 198 26.09 -6.75 -12.75
C SER A 198 25.68 -7.59 -11.52
N PRO A 199 26.47 -7.62 -10.42
CA PRO A 199 26.46 -8.74 -9.45
C PRO A 199 25.31 -8.74 -8.45
N SER A 200 24.37 -7.77 -8.51
CA SER A 200 23.58 -7.39 -7.33
C SER A 200 22.07 -7.64 -7.39
N SER A 201 21.49 -8.13 -8.49
CA SER A 201 20.07 -8.52 -8.47
C SER A 201 19.64 -9.34 -9.68
N ASN A 202 19.29 -10.61 -9.44
CA ASN A 202 18.71 -11.60 -10.34
C ASN A 202 19.62 -12.08 -11.48
N HIS A 203 19.94 -13.38 -11.46
CA HIS A 203 20.76 -14.09 -12.45
C HIS A 203 20.22 -14.05 -13.90
N ARG A 204 19.05 -13.45 -14.15
CA ARG A 204 18.31 -13.55 -15.43
C ARG A 204 17.64 -12.23 -15.83
N PRO A 205 18.42 -11.29 -16.38
CA PRO A 205 17.97 -9.91 -16.59
C PRO A 205 16.85 -9.81 -17.64
N PHE A 206 16.75 -10.75 -18.59
CA PHE A 206 15.78 -10.71 -19.68
C PHE A 206 14.52 -11.58 -19.48
N ARG A 207 14.39 -12.30 -18.34
CA ARG A 207 13.32 -13.28 -18.06
C ARG A 207 11.91 -12.74 -18.34
N TYR A 208 11.58 -11.56 -17.81
CA TYR A 208 10.23 -10.99 -17.95
C TYR A 208 9.91 -10.57 -19.38
N SER A 209 10.91 -10.09 -20.13
CA SER A 209 10.72 -9.66 -21.52
C SER A 209 10.48 -10.85 -22.44
N PHE A 210 11.21 -11.94 -22.26
CA PHE A 210 10.93 -13.19 -22.97
C PHE A 210 9.58 -13.79 -22.57
N ARG A 211 9.19 -13.71 -21.30
CA ARG A 211 7.86 -14.14 -20.85
C ARG A 211 6.76 -13.37 -21.59
N ASP A 212 6.87 -12.05 -21.69
CA ASP A 212 5.93 -11.21 -22.41
C ASP A 212 5.94 -11.49 -23.92
N LEU A 213 7.12 -11.72 -24.52
CA LEU A 213 7.25 -12.05 -25.93
C LEU A 213 6.54 -13.38 -26.24
N ILE A 214 6.84 -14.44 -25.50
CA ILE A 214 6.29 -15.78 -25.68
C ILE A 214 4.76 -15.77 -25.49
N LYS A 215 4.28 -15.08 -24.45
CA LYS A 215 2.85 -14.96 -24.19
C LYS A 215 2.08 -14.28 -25.32
N ASN A 216 2.67 -13.26 -25.93
CA ASN A 216 2.01 -12.45 -26.96
C ASN A 216 2.26 -12.95 -28.39
N ASN A 217 3.23 -13.83 -28.59
CA ASN A 217 3.69 -14.21 -29.91
C ASN A 217 3.78 -15.73 -30.04
N GLN A 218 2.96 -16.29 -30.93
CA GLN A 218 3.03 -17.72 -31.27
C GLN A 218 4.15 -18.03 -32.27
N ASN A 219 4.81 -17.03 -32.86
CA ASN A 219 5.86 -17.26 -33.83
C ASN A 219 7.19 -17.61 -33.15
N GLN A 220 7.52 -18.89 -33.14
CA GLN A 220 8.77 -19.45 -32.61
C GLN A 220 10.01 -18.94 -33.38
N GLU A 221 9.86 -18.58 -34.66
CA GLU A 221 10.97 -18.08 -35.48
C GLU A 221 11.58 -16.80 -34.91
N ILE A 222 10.75 -15.91 -34.35
CA ILE A 222 11.24 -14.66 -33.75
C ILE A 222 12.16 -14.95 -32.56
N ILE A 223 11.81 -15.94 -31.75
CA ILE A 223 12.60 -16.35 -30.58
C ILE A 223 13.91 -16.99 -31.05
N PHE A 224 13.86 -17.84 -32.08
CA PHE A 224 15.04 -18.43 -32.70
C PHE A 224 16.00 -17.36 -33.23
N ILE A 225 15.48 -16.39 -33.99
CA ILE A 225 16.28 -15.28 -34.55
C ILE A 225 16.87 -14.44 -33.42
N MET A 226 16.10 -14.09 -32.39
CA MET A 226 16.59 -13.34 -31.23
C MET A 226 17.71 -14.08 -30.50
N ASN A 227 17.55 -15.37 -30.25
CA ASN A 227 18.60 -16.17 -29.60
C ASN A 227 19.88 -16.20 -30.45
N ARG A 228 19.76 -16.39 -31.77
CA ARG A 228 20.90 -16.33 -32.70
C ARG A 228 21.60 -14.97 -32.67
N ILE A 229 20.84 -13.88 -32.59
CA ILE A 229 21.39 -12.53 -32.42
C ILE A 229 22.16 -12.44 -31.10
N PHE A 230 21.60 -12.86 -29.97
CA PHE A 230 22.29 -12.84 -28.68
C PHE A 230 23.59 -13.66 -28.68
N LEU A 231 23.57 -14.87 -29.24
CA LEU A 231 24.75 -15.73 -29.37
C LEU A 231 25.84 -15.11 -30.25
N LYS A 232 25.47 -14.41 -31.33
CA LYS A 232 26.42 -13.67 -32.18
C LYS A 232 27.20 -12.62 -31.38
N TYR A 233 26.62 -12.08 -30.31
CA TYR A 233 27.26 -11.11 -29.42
C TYR A 233 27.76 -11.73 -28.09
N GLY A 234 27.84 -13.07 -28.00
CA GLY A 234 28.37 -13.77 -26.83
C GLY A 234 27.47 -13.76 -25.60
N ILE A 235 26.16 -13.53 -25.77
CA ILE A 235 25.17 -13.51 -24.69
C ILE A 235 24.39 -14.82 -24.74
N ASN A 236 24.49 -15.63 -23.69
CA ASN A 236 23.67 -16.83 -23.54
C ASN A 236 22.34 -16.43 -22.87
N VAL A 237 21.24 -16.55 -23.61
CA VAL A 237 19.87 -16.27 -23.10
C VAL A 237 19.01 -17.54 -23.05
N TYR A 238 19.59 -18.73 -23.23
CA TYR A 238 18.84 -19.98 -23.26
C TYR A 238 18.08 -20.20 -21.96
N GLY A 239 18.70 -19.86 -20.82
CA GLY A 239 18.06 -19.95 -19.53
C GLY A 239 16.81 -19.07 -19.41
N GLU A 240 16.86 -17.82 -19.83
CA GLU A 240 15.73 -16.90 -19.78
C GLU A 240 14.60 -17.32 -20.71
N ILE A 241 14.94 -17.77 -21.92
CA ILE A 241 13.95 -18.29 -22.88
C ILE A 241 13.31 -19.56 -22.31
N PHE A 242 14.09 -20.46 -21.71
CA PHE A 242 13.61 -21.71 -21.12
C PHE A 242 12.61 -21.45 -19.99
N ILE A 243 12.96 -20.59 -19.03
CA ILE A 243 12.05 -20.20 -17.94
C ILE A 243 10.78 -19.57 -18.51
N ALA A 244 10.92 -18.63 -19.45
CA ALA A 244 9.78 -17.95 -20.05
C ALA A 244 8.87 -18.93 -20.82
N ALA A 245 9.43 -19.96 -21.45
CA ALA A 245 8.68 -21.01 -22.13
C ALA A 245 7.95 -21.94 -21.14
N LEU A 246 8.59 -22.29 -20.02
CA LEU A 246 7.96 -23.04 -18.92
C LEU A 246 6.78 -22.29 -18.32
N GLU A 247 6.96 -21.02 -17.95
CA GLU A 247 5.89 -20.20 -17.34
C GLU A 247 4.65 -20.03 -18.23
N ASN A 248 4.80 -20.21 -19.54
CA ASN A 248 3.72 -20.11 -20.52
C ASN A 248 3.33 -21.47 -21.15
N ASN A 249 3.87 -22.60 -20.66
CA ASN A 249 3.63 -23.95 -21.19
C ASN A 249 3.90 -24.13 -22.70
N HIS A 250 4.94 -23.49 -23.26
CA HIS A 250 5.29 -23.63 -24.68
C HIS A 250 6.23 -24.81 -24.95
N PHE A 251 5.68 -26.03 -24.99
CA PHE A 251 6.41 -27.28 -25.19
C PHE A 251 7.38 -27.28 -26.39
N ASN A 252 6.97 -26.74 -27.54
CA ASN A 252 7.80 -26.73 -28.76
C ASN A 252 9.07 -25.88 -28.60
N ILE A 253 9.02 -24.77 -27.86
CA ILE A 253 10.19 -23.94 -27.58
C ILE A 253 11.13 -24.67 -26.63
N ILE A 254 10.58 -25.32 -25.60
CA ILE A 254 11.34 -26.15 -24.65
C ILE A 254 12.05 -27.27 -25.39
N LYS A 255 11.33 -27.99 -26.26
CA LYS A 255 11.89 -29.05 -27.10
C LYS A 255 12.99 -28.54 -28.01
N TRP A 256 12.78 -27.41 -28.67
CA TRP A 256 13.81 -26.79 -29.49
C TRP A 256 15.08 -26.46 -28.68
N ILE A 257 14.96 -25.93 -27.46
CA ILE A 257 16.11 -25.65 -26.58
C ILE A 257 16.84 -26.95 -26.24
N VAL A 258 16.10 -28.01 -25.88
CA VAL A 258 16.67 -29.33 -25.54
C VAL A 258 17.38 -29.95 -26.74
N ASP A 259 16.81 -29.85 -27.93
CA ASP A 259 17.38 -30.40 -29.17
C ASP A 259 18.62 -29.62 -29.64
N CYS A 260 18.74 -28.34 -29.26
CA CYS A 260 19.83 -27.46 -29.68
C CYS A 260 21.03 -27.39 -28.71
N LEU A 261 20.85 -27.79 -27.44
CA LEU A 261 21.88 -27.71 -26.42
C LEU A 261 22.46 -29.09 -26.10
N ASP A 262 23.78 -29.14 -25.96
CA ASP A 262 24.44 -30.33 -25.43
C ASP A 262 23.95 -30.63 -24.02
N LYS A 263 23.79 -31.91 -23.71
CA LYS A 263 23.27 -32.39 -22.42
C LYS A 263 24.03 -31.80 -21.22
N SER A 264 25.35 -31.61 -21.34
CA SER A 264 26.17 -31.00 -20.28
C SER A 264 25.80 -29.55 -20.00
N ILE A 265 25.46 -28.76 -21.03
CA ILE A 265 25.06 -27.36 -20.89
C ILE A 265 23.66 -27.26 -20.26
N LEU A 266 22.75 -28.16 -20.65
CA LEU A 266 21.44 -28.25 -20.01
C LEU A 266 21.58 -28.56 -18.52
N ILE A 267 22.45 -29.52 -18.16
CA ILE A 267 22.74 -29.85 -16.76
C ILE A 267 23.32 -28.63 -16.03
N GLU A 268 24.27 -27.91 -16.61
CA GLU A 268 24.81 -26.66 -16.03
C GLU A 268 23.71 -25.61 -15.76
N ILE A 269 22.77 -25.43 -16.70
CA ILE A 269 21.61 -24.54 -16.51
C ILE A 269 20.74 -24.95 -15.31
N PHE A 270 20.64 -26.24 -15.02
CA PHE A 270 19.89 -26.77 -13.88
C PHE A 270 20.69 -26.69 -12.57
N ASP A 271 21.97 -27.05 -12.60
CA ASP A 271 22.82 -27.14 -11.42
C ASP A 271 23.21 -25.76 -10.87
N ASP A 272 23.41 -24.76 -11.75
CA ASP A 272 23.87 -23.43 -11.34
C ASP A 272 22.73 -22.44 -11.05
N ASP A 273 21.46 -22.81 -11.27
CA ASP A 273 20.35 -21.87 -11.19
C ASP A 273 19.08 -22.41 -10.52
N ASP A 274 18.96 -22.10 -9.23
CA ASP A 274 17.78 -22.38 -8.41
C ASP A 274 16.47 -21.82 -9.01
N ASP A 275 16.50 -20.70 -9.76
CA ASP A 275 15.28 -20.13 -10.35
C ASP A 275 14.65 -21.07 -11.38
N VAL A 276 15.48 -21.83 -12.12
CA VAL A 276 14.98 -22.81 -13.11
C VAL A 276 14.21 -23.90 -12.41
N PHE A 277 14.77 -24.46 -11.33
CA PHE A 277 14.11 -25.50 -10.56
C PHE A 277 12.83 -24.99 -9.91
N TYR A 278 12.82 -23.79 -9.33
CA TYR A 278 11.59 -23.21 -8.79
C TYR A 278 10.50 -23.04 -9.87
N VAL A 279 10.88 -22.67 -11.11
CA VAL A 279 9.94 -22.56 -12.22
C VAL A 279 9.45 -23.93 -12.67
N LEU A 280 10.32 -24.94 -12.70
CA LEU A 280 9.95 -26.33 -12.96
C LEU A 280 8.99 -26.88 -11.89
N GLU A 281 9.22 -26.61 -10.60
CA GLU A 281 8.29 -27.02 -9.54
C GLU A 281 6.89 -26.44 -9.79
N ARG A 282 6.82 -25.17 -10.17
CA ARG A 282 5.55 -24.45 -10.35
C ARG A 282 4.80 -24.83 -11.64
N TYR A 283 5.52 -25.05 -12.75
CA TYR A 283 4.92 -25.13 -14.08
C TYR A 283 5.31 -26.39 -14.87
N GLY A 284 6.30 -27.16 -14.42
CA GLY A 284 6.80 -28.34 -15.12
C GLY A 284 5.71 -29.38 -15.34
N LYS A 285 5.41 -29.64 -16.62
CA LYS A 285 4.47 -30.68 -17.07
C LYS A 285 5.16 -32.01 -17.28
N LYS A 286 4.39 -33.10 -17.21
CA LYS A 286 4.92 -34.46 -17.31
C LYS A 286 5.77 -34.66 -18.56
N GLU A 287 5.28 -34.23 -19.72
CA GLU A 287 6.00 -34.40 -21.00
C GLU A 287 7.30 -33.58 -21.04
N ILE A 288 7.33 -32.46 -20.32
CA ILE A 288 8.54 -31.63 -20.19
C ILE A 288 9.53 -32.33 -19.25
N LEU A 289 9.08 -32.80 -18.09
CA LEU A 289 9.93 -33.46 -17.11
C LEU A 289 10.56 -34.76 -17.66
N GLU A 290 9.84 -35.48 -18.50
CA GLU A 290 10.34 -36.67 -19.20
C GLU A 290 11.34 -36.33 -20.33
N LEU A 291 11.23 -35.14 -20.91
CA LEU A 291 12.12 -34.66 -21.98
C LEU A 291 13.47 -34.17 -21.43
N LEU A 292 13.48 -33.59 -20.23
CA LEU A 292 14.65 -32.94 -19.67
C LEU A 292 15.64 -33.95 -19.08
N PRO A 293 16.97 -33.73 -19.25
CA PRO A 293 18.01 -34.55 -18.65
C PRO A 293 18.19 -34.20 -17.16
N LEU A 294 17.11 -34.25 -16.38
CA LEU A 294 17.14 -33.90 -14.96
C LEU A 294 18.05 -34.86 -14.18
N PRO A 295 18.84 -34.35 -13.20
CA PRO A 295 19.72 -35.19 -12.39
C PRO A 295 18.90 -36.20 -11.57
N GLU A 296 19.42 -37.41 -11.38
CA GLU A 296 18.77 -38.44 -10.55
C GLU A 296 18.60 -37.99 -9.10
N THR A 297 19.49 -37.10 -8.64
CA THR A 297 19.39 -36.37 -7.39
C THR A 297 18.90 -34.96 -7.66
N VAL A 298 17.62 -34.71 -7.36
CA VAL A 298 17.04 -33.37 -7.37
C VAL A 298 17.87 -32.48 -6.41
N PRO A 299 18.29 -31.27 -6.81
CA PRO A 299 19.08 -30.40 -5.95
C PRO A 299 18.36 -30.14 -4.62
N PHE A 300 19.13 -29.98 -3.54
CA PHE A 300 18.60 -29.81 -2.18
C PHE A 300 17.62 -28.62 -2.04
N THR A 301 17.70 -27.65 -2.95
CA THR A 301 16.83 -26.47 -3.00
C THR A 301 15.43 -26.79 -3.54
N ALA A 302 15.30 -27.82 -4.37
CA ALA A 302 14.04 -28.30 -4.89
C ALA A 302 13.35 -29.25 -3.88
N SER A 303 12.62 -28.63 -2.96
CA SER A 303 11.88 -29.30 -1.89
C SER A 303 10.51 -29.84 -2.31
N GLY A 304 10.05 -29.49 -3.52
CA GLY A 304 8.68 -29.76 -3.99
C GLY A 304 7.63 -28.80 -3.41
N CYS A 305 8.00 -27.90 -2.49
CA CYS A 305 7.05 -27.02 -1.80
C CYS A 305 6.33 -26.07 -2.76
N GLU A 306 7.00 -25.57 -3.80
CA GLU A 306 6.36 -24.68 -4.77
C GLU A 306 5.38 -25.45 -5.65
N SER A 307 5.67 -26.72 -5.96
CA SER A 307 4.72 -27.59 -6.67
C SER A 307 3.42 -27.77 -5.87
N VAL A 308 3.52 -27.98 -4.55
CA VAL A 308 2.34 -28.09 -3.68
C VAL A 308 1.58 -26.76 -3.64
N LYS A 309 2.24 -25.63 -3.40
CA LYS A 309 1.59 -24.30 -3.38
C LYS A 309 0.83 -24.01 -4.67
N GLN A 310 1.40 -24.36 -5.83
CA GLN A 310 0.74 -24.15 -7.11
C GLN A 310 -0.29 -25.24 -7.46
N GLY A 311 -0.23 -26.42 -6.84
CA GLY A 311 -1.05 -27.58 -7.20
C GLY A 311 -0.52 -28.31 -8.44
N ASN A 312 0.79 -28.29 -8.69
CA ASN A 312 1.39 -28.94 -9.85
C ASN A 312 1.63 -30.44 -9.59
N LEU A 313 0.60 -31.25 -9.84
CA LEU A 313 0.64 -32.70 -9.64
C LEU A 313 1.64 -33.42 -10.54
N ASP A 314 1.92 -32.88 -11.73
CA ASP A 314 2.86 -33.48 -12.68
C ASP A 314 4.28 -33.49 -12.11
N PHE A 315 4.72 -32.32 -11.62
CA PHE A 315 6.02 -32.20 -10.95
C PHE A 315 6.06 -32.98 -9.65
N LEU A 316 4.99 -32.92 -8.84
CA LEU A 316 4.96 -33.67 -7.58
C LEU A 316 5.04 -35.18 -7.81
N SER A 317 4.37 -35.70 -8.85
CA SER A 317 4.46 -37.12 -9.23
C SER A 317 5.86 -37.50 -9.70
N TYR A 318 6.48 -36.65 -10.52
CA TYR A 318 7.86 -36.83 -10.95
C TYR A 318 8.81 -36.85 -9.75
N TYR A 319 8.68 -35.86 -8.87
CA TYR A 319 9.48 -35.71 -7.66
C TYR A 319 9.41 -37.00 -6.83
N LEU A 320 8.20 -37.46 -6.48
CA LEU A 320 7.99 -38.65 -5.65
C LEU A 320 8.62 -39.94 -6.21
N ASN A 321 8.78 -40.04 -7.53
CA ASN A 321 9.42 -41.20 -8.17
C ASN A 321 10.96 -41.16 -8.12
N CYS A 322 11.59 -40.07 -7.66
CA CYS A 322 13.05 -39.99 -7.52
C CYS A 322 13.56 -40.88 -6.38
N LYS A 323 14.55 -41.75 -6.64
CA LYS A 323 15.00 -42.83 -5.73
C LYS A 323 15.64 -42.39 -4.40
N HIS A 324 15.97 -41.10 -4.24
CA HIS A 324 16.75 -40.59 -3.10
C HIS A 324 15.97 -39.70 -2.14
N GLN A 325 14.64 -39.79 -2.16
CA GLN A 325 13.83 -38.98 -1.24
C GLN A 325 13.96 -39.47 0.20
N LYS A 326 14.33 -38.55 1.10
CA LYS A 326 14.26 -38.80 2.54
C LYS A 326 12.83 -38.54 3.00
N ASP A 327 12.28 -39.47 3.79
CA ASP A 327 10.93 -39.40 4.38
C ASP A 327 10.62 -38.04 5.04
N ARG A 328 11.65 -37.36 5.58
CA ARG A 328 11.53 -36.03 6.20
C ARG A 328 10.97 -34.96 5.25
N TYR A 329 11.26 -35.00 3.95
CA TYR A 329 10.73 -34.02 3.00
C TYR A 329 9.25 -34.26 2.70
N LEU A 330 8.82 -35.52 2.66
CA LEU A 330 7.42 -35.89 2.44
C LEU A 330 6.52 -35.37 3.54
N VAL A 331 6.97 -35.45 4.80
CA VAL A 331 6.27 -34.83 5.94
C VAL A 331 6.09 -33.33 5.73
N GLY A 332 7.14 -32.63 5.31
CA GLY A 332 7.08 -31.20 4.99
C GLY A 332 6.06 -30.89 3.88
N LEU A 333 6.00 -31.73 2.84
CA LEU A 333 5.06 -31.60 1.74
C LEU A 333 3.61 -31.89 2.14
N VAL A 334 3.37 -32.89 2.99
CA VAL A 334 2.04 -33.18 3.56
C VAL A 334 1.55 -31.98 4.40
N THR A 335 2.40 -31.46 5.29
CA THR A 335 2.07 -30.27 6.08
C THR A 335 1.82 -29.05 5.20
N MET A 336 2.61 -28.87 4.13
CA MET A 336 2.39 -27.78 3.16
C MET A 336 1.06 -27.96 2.41
N ALA A 337 0.73 -29.18 1.96
CA ALA A 337 -0.50 -29.45 1.23
C ALA A 337 -1.74 -29.20 2.10
N LEU A 338 -1.65 -29.57 3.38
CA LEU A 338 -2.68 -29.27 4.37
C LEU A 338 -2.83 -27.78 4.60
N LYS A 339 -1.72 -27.05 4.78
CA LYS A 339 -1.69 -25.60 5.01
C LYS A 339 -2.22 -24.79 3.82
N GLU A 340 -1.93 -25.21 2.59
CA GLU A 340 -2.31 -24.51 1.36
C GLU A 340 -3.66 -24.98 0.79
N GLY A 341 -4.31 -25.97 1.43
CA GLY A 341 -5.62 -26.45 1.03
C GLY A 341 -5.63 -27.27 -0.28
N LYS A 342 -4.56 -28.00 -0.55
CA LYS A 342 -4.32 -28.72 -1.82
C LYS A 342 -4.64 -30.20 -1.68
N LEU A 343 -5.94 -30.53 -1.71
CA LEU A 343 -6.41 -31.89 -1.48
C LEU A 343 -5.81 -32.89 -2.48
N ASP A 344 -5.78 -32.57 -3.78
CA ASP A 344 -5.24 -33.49 -4.80
C ASP A 344 -3.74 -33.79 -4.57
N CYS A 345 -2.96 -32.77 -4.15
CA CYS A 345 -1.56 -32.95 -3.79
C CYS A 345 -1.43 -33.84 -2.56
N LEU A 346 -2.27 -33.63 -1.56
CA LEU A 346 -2.31 -34.45 -0.35
C LEU A 346 -2.65 -35.91 -0.70
N GLU A 347 -3.67 -36.16 -1.52
CA GLU A 347 -4.04 -37.50 -1.96
C GLU A 347 -2.90 -38.20 -2.71
N LEU A 348 -2.23 -37.48 -3.61
CA LEU A 348 -1.06 -37.99 -4.32
C LEU A 348 0.07 -38.37 -3.35
N LEU A 349 0.38 -37.49 -2.39
CA LEU A 349 1.39 -37.73 -1.36
C LEU A 349 1.04 -38.96 -0.52
N LEU A 350 -0.21 -39.05 -0.03
CA LEU A 350 -0.67 -40.16 0.81
C LEU A 350 -0.79 -41.48 0.04
N SER A 351 -0.96 -41.45 -1.28
CA SER A 351 -1.00 -42.65 -2.12
C SER A 351 0.37 -43.30 -2.31
N HIS A 352 1.46 -42.56 -2.05
CA HIS A 352 2.82 -43.05 -2.22
C HIS A 352 3.18 -44.02 -1.09
N ARG A 353 3.23 -45.32 -1.42
CA ARG A 353 3.26 -46.48 -0.49
C ARG A 353 4.44 -46.57 0.49
N HIS A 354 5.40 -45.64 0.42
CA HIS A 354 6.63 -45.68 1.22
C HIS A 354 6.58 -44.81 2.48
N ILE A 355 5.52 -44.03 2.71
CA ILE A 355 5.49 -43.13 3.87
C ILE A 355 5.17 -43.90 5.15
N SER A 356 6.21 -44.28 5.89
CA SER A 356 6.07 -44.76 7.26
C SER A 356 6.06 -43.57 8.22
N PHE A 357 4.87 -43.09 8.56
CA PHE A 357 4.70 -42.03 9.57
C PHE A 357 5.12 -42.49 10.97
N ASN A 358 5.27 -43.80 11.21
CA ASN A 358 5.58 -44.37 12.52
C ASN A 358 6.97 -43.98 13.07
N LEU A 359 7.87 -43.45 12.24
CA LEU A 359 9.24 -43.09 12.64
C LEU A 359 9.43 -41.60 12.95
N ILE A 360 8.47 -40.75 12.59
CA ILE A 360 8.58 -39.30 12.74
C ILE A 360 7.32 -38.81 13.42
N GLU A 361 7.44 -38.23 14.61
CA GLU A 361 6.32 -37.54 15.26
C GLU A 361 5.95 -36.31 14.41
N VAL A 362 4.92 -36.47 13.57
CA VAL A 362 4.40 -35.39 12.73
C VAL A 362 3.24 -34.72 13.45
N SER A 363 3.47 -33.50 13.94
CA SER A 363 2.42 -32.64 14.46
C SER A 363 1.89 -31.72 13.36
N ILE A 364 0.62 -31.89 12.99
CA ILE A 364 -0.07 -30.92 12.11
C ILE A 364 -0.65 -29.82 12.98
N GLU A 365 -0.14 -28.60 12.79
CA GLU A 365 -0.60 -27.41 13.51
C GLU A 365 -1.61 -26.57 12.72
N LYS A 366 -1.74 -26.80 11.41
CA LYS A 366 -2.61 -26.01 10.53
C LYS A 366 -3.16 -26.83 9.38
N ILE A 367 -4.46 -26.70 9.15
CA ILE A 367 -5.19 -27.26 8.01
C ILE A 367 -6.02 -26.14 7.41
N HIS A 368 -5.91 -25.92 6.11
CA HIS A 368 -6.67 -24.88 5.43
C HIS A 368 -8.18 -25.16 5.47
N GLN A 369 -8.98 -24.13 5.79
CA GLN A 369 -10.44 -24.22 5.88
C GLN A 369 -11.15 -24.88 4.69
N THR A 370 -10.58 -24.84 3.47
CA THR A 370 -11.24 -25.42 2.26
C THR A 370 -11.20 -26.94 2.21
N ILE A 371 -10.30 -27.58 2.95
CA ILE A 371 -10.15 -29.04 2.99
C ILE A 371 -10.35 -29.62 4.39
N LEU A 372 -10.46 -28.76 5.41
CA LEU A 372 -10.74 -29.17 6.77
C LEU A 372 -12.09 -29.88 6.81
N THR A 373 -12.03 -31.20 7.01
CA THR A 373 -13.18 -32.08 7.17
C THR A 373 -12.87 -33.09 8.26
N VAL A 374 -13.90 -33.54 8.97
CA VAL A 374 -13.77 -34.55 10.03
C VAL A 374 -13.23 -35.86 9.45
N GLU A 375 -13.68 -36.22 8.25
CA GLU A 375 -13.22 -37.39 7.51
C GLU A 375 -11.72 -37.30 7.19
N LEU A 376 -11.24 -36.13 6.75
CA LEU A 376 -9.81 -35.93 6.51
C LEU A 376 -9.01 -36.06 7.80
N VAL A 377 -9.46 -35.42 8.89
CA VAL A 377 -8.75 -35.51 10.18
C VAL A 377 -8.75 -36.95 10.69
N LYS A 378 -9.86 -37.68 10.60
CA LYS A 378 -9.95 -39.11 10.95
C LYS A 378 -8.97 -39.94 10.13
N ARG A 379 -8.87 -39.66 8.83
CA ARG A 379 -7.92 -40.34 7.94
C ARG A 379 -6.48 -40.05 8.32
N LEU A 380 -6.11 -38.79 8.59
CA LEU A 380 -4.76 -38.41 9.00
C LEU A 380 -4.35 -39.10 10.31
N VAL A 381 -5.26 -39.11 11.29
CA VAL A 381 -5.06 -39.81 12.57
C VAL A 381 -4.96 -41.33 12.36
N GLY A 382 -5.80 -41.91 11.49
CA GLY A 382 -5.72 -43.32 11.11
C GLY A 382 -4.41 -43.72 10.41
N LEU A 383 -3.70 -42.75 9.82
CA LEU A 383 -2.35 -42.92 9.26
C LEU A 383 -1.23 -42.72 10.29
N GLY A 384 -1.57 -42.51 11.57
CA GLY A 384 -0.60 -42.28 12.65
C GLY A 384 -0.10 -40.85 12.74
N ILE A 385 -0.72 -39.89 12.04
CA ILE A 385 -0.33 -38.48 12.10
C ILE A 385 -1.03 -37.79 13.27
N THR A 386 -0.27 -37.15 14.15
CA THR A 386 -0.81 -36.41 15.29
C THR A 386 -1.35 -35.06 14.81
N VAL A 387 -2.67 -34.90 14.79
CA VAL A 387 -3.31 -33.60 14.53
C VAL A 387 -3.46 -32.86 15.86
N VAL A 388 -2.83 -31.71 15.99
CA VAL A 388 -2.92 -30.87 17.21
C VAL A 388 -3.99 -29.82 16.99
N LEU A 389 -5.02 -29.76 17.84
CA LEU A 389 -6.08 -28.72 17.77
C LEU A 389 -5.54 -27.37 18.24
N THR A 390 -4.76 -26.74 17.39
CA THR A 390 -4.33 -25.34 17.58
C THR A 390 -5.53 -24.40 17.43
N ASN A 391 -5.37 -23.14 17.88
CA ASN A 391 -6.41 -22.14 17.72
C ASN A 391 -6.79 -21.92 16.25
N ASP A 392 -5.80 -21.95 15.35
CA ASP A 392 -6.04 -21.76 13.92
C ASP A 392 -7.02 -22.81 13.38
N ILE A 393 -6.80 -24.09 13.73
CA ILE A 393 -7.69 -25.18 13.31
C ILE A 393 -9.09 -25.04 13.92
N LEU A 394 -9.19 -24.66 15.19
CA LEU A 394 -10.48 -24.47 15.85
C LEU A 394 -11.25 -23.26 15.30
N LEU A 395 -10.54 -22.16 14.99
CA LEU A 395 -11.12 -20.97 14.34
C LEU A 395 -11.64 -21.33 12.95
N ASP A 396 -10.87 -22.09 12.17
CA ASP A 396 -11.28 -22.58 10.87
C ASP A 396 -12.46 -23.55 10.98
N ALA A 397 -12.48 -24.43 12.00
CA ALA A 397 -13.60 -25.33 12.27
C ALA A 397 -14.89 -24.58 12.63
N ILE A 398 -14.82 -23.52 13.43
CA ILE A 398 -15.98 -22.63 13.71
C ILE A 398 -16.44 -21.94 12.42
N GLN A 399 -15.49 -21.47 11.61
CA GLN A 399 -15.77 -20.76 10.37
C GLN A 399 -16.54 -21.63 9.35
N ILE A 400 -16.26 -22.93 9.31
CA ILE A 400 -16.94 -23.91 8.43
C ILE A 400 -18.08 -24.69 9.12
N GLY A 401 -18.31 -24.46 10.42
CA GLY A 401 -19.38 -25.11 11.18
C GLY A 401 -19.14 -26.58 11.56
N GLN A 402 -17.88 -27.01 11.70
CA GLN A 402 -17.50 -28.40 12.02
C GLN A 402 -16.83 -28.55 13.40
N LEU A 403 -17.01 -27.57 14.28
CA LEU A 403 -16.36 -27.59 15.60
C LEU A 403 -16.80 -28.80 16.44
N GLU A 404 -18.06 -29.21 16.33
CA GLU A 404 -18.65 -30.28 17.15
C GLU A 404 -17.99 -31.63 16.86
N GLU A 405 -18.02 -31.99 15.59
CA GLU A 405 -17.58 -33.27 15.10
C GLU A 405 -16.06 -33.42 15.26
N LEU A 406 -15.30 -32.32 15.09
CA LEU A 406 -13.86 -32.31 15.29
C LEU A 406 -13.50 -32.55 16.76
N ILE A 407 -14.25 -31.97 17.70
CA ILE A 407 -13.98 -32.07 19.12
C ILE A 407 -14.38 -33.43 19.70
N GLN A 408 -15.42 -34.06 19.15
CA GLN A 408 -15.84 -35.41 19.55
C GLN A 408 -14.82 -36.50 19.18
N MET A 409 -13.79 -36.19 18.39
CA MET A 409 -12.73 -37.15 18.06
C MET A 409 -11.86 -37.44 19.29
N GLU A 410 -12.04 -38.63 19.87
CA GLU A 410 -11.29 -39.12 21.05
C GLU A 410 -9.79 -39.23 20.80
N GLN A 411 -9.39 -39.52 19.56
CA GLN A 411 -8.01 -39.77 19.17
C GLN A 411 -7.17 -38.50 19.03
N ILE A 412 -7.81 -37.32 19.07
CA ILE A 412 -7.08 -36.06 19.02
C ILE A 412 -6.58 -35.71 20.42
N SER A 413 -5.26 -35.54 20.53
CA SER A 413 -4.57 -35.28 21.79
C SER A 413 -4.97 -33.93 22.41
N LYS A 414 -4.47 -33.70 23.65
CA LYS A 414 -4.70 -32.54 24.53
C LYS A 414 -4.86 -31.23 23.75
N LEU A 415 -5.82 -30.39 24.15
CA LEU A 415 -5.94 -29.02 23.66
C LEU A 415 -4.85 -28.14 24.29
N PRO A 416 -3.83 -27.68 23.54
CA PRO A 416 -2.82 -26.76 24.05
C PRO A 416 -3.35 -25.33 24.00
N LEU A 417 -4.59 -25.10 24.48
CA LEU A 417 -5.21 -23.78 24.41
C LEU A 417 -4.75 -22.91 25.58
N GLN A 418 -4.48 -21.65 25.27
CA GLN A 418 -4.33 -20.59 26.27
C GLN A 418 -5.66 -19.86 26.44
N ILE A 419 -5.91 -19.29 27.62
CA ILE A 419 -7.17 -18.57 27.93
C ILE A 419 -7.45 -17.44 26.94
N SER A 420 -6.41 -16.68 26.55
CA SER A 420 -6.52 -15.60 25.55
C SER A 420 -7.03 -16.07 24.19
N HIS A 421 -6.86 -17.34 23.87
CA HIS A 421 -7.35 -17.91 22.63
C HIS A 421 -8.81 -18.35 22.72
N PHE A 422 -9.30 -18.68 23.91
CA PHE A 422 -10.69 -19.06 24.13
C PHE A 422 -11.65 -17.90 23.86
N SER A 423 -11.33 -16.68 24.31
CA SER A 423 -12.11 -15.49 23.97
C SER A 423 -12.17 -15.25 22.47
N GLY A 424 -11.04 -15.41 21.76
CA GLY A 424 -11.00 -15.31 20.30
C GLY A 424 -11.86 -16.36 19.59
N LEU A 425 -11.93 -17.59 20.09
CA LEU A 425 -12.84 -18.63 19.57
C LEU A 425 -14.31 -18.23 19.77
N LEU A 426 -14.66 -17.72 20.95
CA LEU A 426 -16.03 -17.30 21.26
C LEU A 426 -16.45 -16.09 20.41
N GLU A 427 -15.57 -15.08 20.28
CA GLU A 427 -15.77 -13.94 19.38
C GLU A 427 -16.00 -14.38 17.94
N LYS A 428 -15.23 -15.38 17.47
CA LYS A 428 -15.40 -15.92 16.13
C LYS A 428 -16.73 -16.66 15.95
N ALA A 429 -17.16 -17.41 16.97
CA ALA A 429 -18.45 -18.10 16.96
C ALA A 429 -19.62 -17.11 16.94
N ILE A 430 -19.52 -15.99 17.67
CA ILE A 430 -20.48 -14.87 17.63
C ILE A 430 -20.52 -14.25 16.22
N GLN A 431 -19.35 -13.96 15.63
CA GLN A 431 -19.26 -13.41 14.27
C GLN A 431 -19.81 -14.36 13.18
N LYS A 432 -19.88 -15.65 13.47
CA LYS A 432 -20.48 -16.66 12.59
C LYS A 432 -21.96 -16.88 12.88
N ASN A 433 -22.52 -16.27 13.92
CA ASN A 433 -23.85 -16.56 14.44
C ASN A 433 -24.06 -18.07 14.66
N SER A 434 -23.02 -18.76 15.14
CA SER A 434 -23.02 -20.22 15.33
C SER A 434 -23.34 -20.58 16.77
N ILE A 435 -24.65 -20.77 17.06
CA ILE A 435 -25.12 -21.15 18.40
C ILE A 435 -24.54 -22.50 18.84
N SER A 436 -24.46 -23.48 17.92
CA SER A 436 -23.85 -24.78 18.22
C SER A 436 -22.39 -24.65 18.64
N SER A 437 -21.59 -23.84 17.93
CA SER A 437 -20.19 -23.60 18.31
C SER A 437 -20.08 -22.93 19.67
N ILE A 438 -21.00 -22.01 20.01
CA ILE A 438 -21.05 -21.40 21.34
C ILE A 438 -21.36 -22.44 22.41
N ASP A 439 -22.36 -23.30 22.20
CA ASP A 439 -22.70 -24.36 23.14
C ASP A 439 -21.53 -25.30 23.38
N ILE A 440 -20.82 -25.68 22.32
CA ILE A 440 -19.64 -26.55 22.43
C ILE A 440 -18.54 -25.85 23.23
N LEU A 441 -18.25 -24.58 22.94
CA LEU A 441 -17.25 -23.81 23.69
C LEU A 441 -17.62 -23.65 25.17
N LEU A 442 -18.91 -23.49 25.48
CA LEU A 442 -19.40 -23.27 26.85
C LEU A 442 -19.62 -24.55 27.66
N TYR A 443 -19.94 -25.68 27.03
CA TYR A 443 -20.39 -26.88 27.76
C TYR A 443 -19.50 -28.11 27.54
N HIS A 444 -18.66 -28.14 26.50
CA HIS A 444 -17.83 -29.31 26.27
C HIS A 444 -16.78 -29.48 27.37
N PRO A 445 -16.57 -30.70 27.94
CA PRO A 445 -15.65 -30.94 29.05
C PRO A 445 -14.22 -30.43 28.79
N ARG A 446 -13.78 -30.47 27.52
CA ARG A 446 -12.45 -30.03 27.12
C ARG A 446 -12.23 -28.51 27.25
N PHE A 447 -13.28 -27.70 27.30
CA PHE A 447 -13.17 -26.23 27.47
C PHE A 447 -13.50 -25.75 28.89
N GLN A 448 -14.10 -26.60 29.72
CA GLN A 448 -14.44 -26.25 31.11
C GLN A 448 -13.29 -25.67 31.93
N PRO A 449 -12.03 -26.14 31.79
CA PRO A 449 -10.91 -25.52 32.50
C PRO A 449 -10.73 -24.02 32.22
N PHE A 450 -11.12 -23.52 31.04
CA PHE A 450 -10.99 -22.11 30.68
C PHE A 450 -12.09 -21.24 31.29
N LEU A 451 -13.28 -21.79 31.50
CA LEU A 451 -14.44 -21.09 32.08
C LEU A 451 -14.26 -20.84 33.59
N ASN A 452 -13.49 -21.71 34.27
CA ASN A 452 -13.31 -21.65 35.72
C ASN A 452 -12.25 -20.65 36.19
N VAL A 453 -11.40 -20.12 35.29
CA VAL A 453 -10.22 -19.37 35.72
C VAL A 453 -10.53 -17.89 35.96
N GLN A 454 -11.38 -17.23 35.16
CA GLN A 454 -11.71 -15.80 35.27
C GLN A 454 -12.97 -15.44 34.47
N PRO A 455 -13.58 -14.25 34.67
CA PRO A 455 -14.59 -13.74 33.75
C PRO A 455 -14.05 -13.70 32.32
N ILE A 456 -14.80 -14.28 31.39
CA ILE A 456 -14.41 -14.34 29.97
C ILE A 456 -14.58 -12.95 29.40
N SER A 457 -13.48 -12.41 28.87
CA SER A 457 -13.47 -11.10 28.26
C SER A 457 -13.70 -11.22 26.75
N ILE A 458 -14.75 -10.60 26.23
CA ILE A 458 -15.12 -10.61 24.80
C ILE A 458 -14.98 -9.19 24.26
N ASP A 459 -14.28 -9.00 23.15
CA ASP A 459 -14.30 -7.71 22.44
C ASP A 459 -15.70 -7.46 21.86
N ILE A 460 -16.35 -6.39 22.31
CA ILE A 460 -17.69 -6.03 21.84
C ILE A 460 -17.69 -5.64 20.35
N GLY A 461 -16.53 -5.30 19.79
CA GLY A 461 -16.33 -5.06 18.36
C GLY A 461 -16.62 -6.29 17.48
N CYS A 462 -16.81 -7.49 18.04
CA CYS A 462 -17.25 -8.67 17.29
C CYS A 462 -18.70 -8.56 16.77
N ILE A 463 -19.49 -7.61 17.28
CA ILE A 463 -20.87 -7.35 16.87
C ILE A 463 -20.86 -6.40 15.67
N ASN A 464 -20.82 -6.97 14.45
CA ASN A 464 -20.80 -6.20 13.20
C ASN A 464 -21.96 -6.53 12.25
N GLN A 465 -22.90 -7.39 12.66
CA GLN A 465 -24.12 -7.70 11.91
C GLN A 465 -25.34 -7.77 12.84
N PRO A 466 -26.56 -7.43 12.37
CA PRO A 466 -27.77 -7.43 13.20
C PRO A 466 -28.14 -8.80 13.80
N ASN A 467 -27.87 -9.89 13.08
CA ASN A 467 -28.13 -11.26 13.54
C ASN A 467 -27.26 -11.64 14.76
N HIS A 468 -26.12 -10.97 14.99
CA HIS A 468 -25.25 -11.24 16.14
C HIS A 468 -25.93 -10.88 17.48
N ILE A 469 -26.93 -9.98 17.46
CA ILE A 469 -27.66 -9.58 18.68
C ILE A 469 -28.32 -10.81 19.32
N LYS A 470 -28.99 -11.66 18.54
CA LYS A 470 -29.63 -12.89 19.04
C LYS A 470 -28.60 -13.86 19.62
N THR A 471 -27.41 -13.92 19.01
CA THR A 471 -26.31 -14.75 19.48
C THR A 471 -25.79 -14.28 20.84
N ILE A 472 -25.68 -12.97 21.01
CA ILE A 472 -25.29 -12.35 22.28
C ILE A 472 -26.37 -12.53 23.35
N GLU A 473 -27.64 -12.32 23.01
CA GLU A 473 -28.77 -12.62 23.90
C GLU A 473 -28.73 -14.07 24.38
N TYR A 474 -28.51 -15.00 23.44
CA TYR A 474 -28.34 -16.42 23.76
C TYR A 474 -27.18 -16.65 24.72
N LEU A 475 -26.02 -16.06 24.44
CA LEU A 475 -24.83 -16.20 25.28
C LEU A 475 -25.07 -15.70 26.71
N PHE A 476 -25.76 -14.57 26.89
CA PHE A 476 -26.12 -14.03 28.20
C PHE A 476 -27.19 -14.87 28.91
N SER A 477 -28.11 -15.49 28.17
CA SER A 477 -29.13 -16.40 28.74
C SER A 477 -28.53 -17.65 29.41
N LYS A 478 -27.26 -17.97 29.11
CA LYS A 478 -26.55 -19.12 29.68
C LYS A 478 -25.84 -18.85 31.00
N SER A 479 -26.01 -17.66 31.60
CA SER A 479 -25.59 -17.34 32.97
C SER A 479 -24.08 -17.42 33.24
N PHE A 480 -23.23 -17.13 32.25
CA PHE A 480 -21.78 -17.04 32.43
C PHE A 480 -21.34 -15.61 32.81
N SER A 481 -20.30 -15.47 33.63
CA SER A 481 -19.67 -14.19 33.93
C SER A 481 -18.84 -13.73 32.73
N ILE A 482 -19.49 -13.02 31.82
CA ILE A 482 -18.89 -12.46 30.61
C ILE A 482 -18.72 -10.98 30.81
N LYS A 483 -17.49 -10.51 30.62
CA LYS A 483 -17.15 -9.09 30.61
C LYS A 483 -16.91 -8.66 29.17
N PHE A 484 -17.51 -7.55 28.73
CA PHE A 484 -17.09 -6.98 27.46
C PHE A 484 -15.84 -6.12 27.66
N LEU A 485 -14.95 -6.20 26.69
CA LEU A 485 -13.85 -5.26 26.53
C LEU A 485 -14.08 -4.45 25.28
N ILE A 486 -13.52 -3.25 25.27
CA ILE A 486 -13.47 -2.42 24.07
C ILE A 486 -12.02 -2.23 23.70
N ASN A 487 -11.51 -3.08 22.80
CA ASN A 487 -10.12 -2.99 22.37
C ASN A 487 -9.96 -2.06 21.16
N ASN A 488 -10.99 -1.93 20.31
CA ASN A 488 -10.91 -1.14 19.09
C ASN A 488 -12.21 -0.38 18.77
N TRP A 489 -12.28 0.88 19.19
CA TRP A 489 -13.43 1.75 18.91
C TRP A 489 -13.58 2.10 17.42
N GLU A 490 -12.47 2.20 16.67
CA GLU A 490 -12.48 2.68 15.28
C GLU A 490 -13.23 1.77 14.31
N LYS A 491 -13.25 0.47 14.61
CA LYS A 491 -13.88 -0.54 13.74
C LYS A 491 -15.28 -0.96 14.18
N MET A 492 -15.78 -0.35 15.26
CA MET A 492 -17.03 -0.74 15.89
C MET A 492 -18.24 -0.13 15.17
N ASP A 493 -19.26 -0.94 14.91
CA ASP A 493 -20.59 -0.43 14.57
C ASP A 493 -21.34 -0.05 15.85
N HIS A 494 -21.15 1.20 16.29
CA HIS A 494 -21.74 1.73 17.51
C HIS A 494 -23.28 1.58 17.56
N VAL A 495 -23.96 1.62 16.40
CA VAL A 495 -25.43 1.49 16.31
C VAL A 495 -25.85 0.04 16.56
N LEU A 496 -25.14 -0.93 16.01
CA LEU A 496 -25.43 -2.35 16.29
C LEU A 496 -25.05 -2.73 17.72
N VAL A 497 -23.91 -2.24 18.20
CA VAL A 497 -23.44 -2.52 19.56
C VAL A 497 -24.39 -1.92 20.60
N SER A 498 -24.86 -0.68 20.45
CA SER A 498 -25.84 -0.08 21.36
C SER A 498 -27.15 -0.88 21.40
N LYS A 499 -27.63 -1.39 20.25
CA LYS A 499 -28.80 -2.28 20.20
C LYS A 499 -28.56 -3.61 20.91
N ALA A 500 -27.37 -4.20 20.73
CA ALA A 500 -27.02 -5.44 21.43
C ALA A 500 -26.94 -5.23 22.95
N ILE A 501 -26.32 -4.13 23.39
CA ILE A 501 -26.27 -3.76 24.81
C ILE A 501 -27.68 -3.58 25.34
N ARG A 502 -28.56 -2.84 24.64
CA ARG A 502 -29.95 -2.66 25.04
C ARG A 502 -30.70 -3.96 25.31
N SER A 503 -30.46 -4.99 24.51
CA SER A 503 -31.21 -6.24 24.67
C SER A 503 -30.71 -7.13 25.81
N ILE A 504 -29.46 -6.96 26.24
CA ILE A 504 -28.87 -7.74 27.34
C ILE A 504 -28.68 -6.96 28.64
N TYR A 505 -28.72 -5.63 28.60
CA TYR A 505 -28.44 -4.79 29.74
C TYR A 505 -29.56 -4.91 30.77
N SER A 506 -29.21 -5.43 31.94
CA SER A 506 -30.01 -5.31 33.15
C SER A 506 -29.24 -4.51 34.18
N SER A 507 -29.95 -3.76 35.04
CA SER A 507 -29.36 -2.86 36.03
C SER A 507 -28.45 -3.54 37.06
N THR A 508 -28.35 -4.88 37.03
CA THR A 508 -27.53 -5.71 37.90
C THR A 508 -26.26 -6.25 37.24
N ILE A 509 -26.04 -6.03 35.93
CA ILE A 509 -24.86 -6.57 35.23
C ILE A 509 -23.85 -5.44 34.96
N ASP A 510 -22.68 -5.52 35.59
CA ASP A 510 -21.50 -4.68 35.31
C ASP A 510 -20.85 -5.09 33.97
N ILE A 511 -21.57 -4.88 32.87
CA ILE A 511 -21.16 -5.26 31.51
C ILE A 511 -19.97 -4.40 31.04
N LEU A 512 -20.03 -3.10 31.30
CA LEU A 512 -19.09 -2.07 30.88
C LEU A 512 -19.07 -0.94 31.91
N LEU A 513 -17.99 -0.14 31.94
CA LEU A 513 -17.98 1.07 32.75
C LEU A 513 -19.05 2.05 32.22
N LYS A 514 -19.73 2.79 33.11
CA LYS A 514 -20.77 3.76 32.71
C LYS A 514 -20.28 4.74 31.64
N THR A 515 -19.01 5.13 31.71
CA THR A 515 -18.35 6.01 30.73
C THR A 515 -18.18 5.38 29.35
N GLU A 516 -17.93 4.07 29.27
CA GLU A 516 -17.84 3.32 28.01
C GLU A 516 -19.22 3.17 27.38
N LEU A 517 -20.24 2.84 28.19
CA LEU A 517 -21.65 2.83 27.75
C LEU A 517 -22.05 4.18 27.18
N PHE A 518 -21.77 5.27 27.90
CA PHE A 518 -22.03 6.61 27.40
C PHE A 518 -21.38 6.87 26.04
N GLY A 519 -20.11 6.50 25.86
CA GLY A 519 -19.41 6.67 24.59
C GLY A 519 -20.07 5.93 23.43
N ILE A 520 -20.43 4.66 23.63
CA ILE A 520 -21.07 3.84 22.59
C ILE A 520 -22.41 4.44 22.17
N PHE A 521 -23.29 4.73 23.14
CA PHE A 521 -24.63 5.24 22.85
C PHE A 521 -24.61 6.65 22.27
N LEU A 522 -23.68 7.50 22.72
CA LEU A 522 -23.47 8.82 22.13
C LEU A 522 -23.03 8.73 20.66
N LEU A 523 -22.04 7.88 20.35
CA LEU A 523 -21.56 7.69 18.97
C LEU A 523 -22.60 7.02 18.07
N ALA A 524 -23.51 6.22 18.65
CA ALA A 524 -24.68 5.65 18.00
C ALA A 524 -25.82 6.67 17.78
N ASN A 525 -25.70 7.89 18.34
CA ASN A 525 -26.77 8.89 18.40
C ASN A 525 -28.06 8.36 19.08
N ASP A 526 -27.88 7.63 20.17
CA ASP A 526 -28.96 6.96 20.92
C ASP A 526 -29.08 7.54 22.34
N LEU A 527 -29.40 8.84 22.41
CA LEU A 527 -29.43 9.61 23.64
C LEU A 527 -30.60 9.26 24.55
N ASP A 528 -31.72 8.82 23.99
CA ASP A 528 -32.94 8.49 24.75
C ASP A 528 -32.66 7.38 25.77
N TRP A 529 -31.87 6.38 25.40
CA TRP A 529 -31.47 5.32 26.33
C TRP A 529 -30.66 5.84 27.51
N LEU A 530 -29.74 6.76 27.26
CA LEU A 530 -28.90 7.34 28.30
C LEU A 530 -29.75 8.15 29.31
N VAL A 531 -30.84 8.75 28.85
CA VAL A 531 -31.83 9.39 29.73
C VAL A 531 -32.61 8.34 30.52
N GLU A 532 -33.12 7.28 29.86
CA GLU A 532 -33.84 6.18 30.53
C GLU A 532 -33.02 5.52 31.66
N GLN A 533 -31.72 5.38 31.47
CA GLN A 533 -30.81 4.80 32.46
C GLN A 533 -30.30 5.80 33.50
N ASN A 534 -30.85 7.03 33.55
CA ASN A 534 -30.43 8.12 34.43
C ASN A 534 -28.92 8.45 34.32
N ILE A 535 -28.32 8.20 33.16
CA ILE A 535 -26.94 8.61 32.86
C ILE A 535 -26.92 10.09 32.47
N LEU A 536 -27.91 10.52 31.68
CA LEU A 536 -28.19 11.92 31.36
C LEU A 536 -29.35 12.42 32.22
N VAL A 537 -29.24 13.65 32.72
CA VAL A 537 -30.31 14.30 33.49
C VAL A 537 -31.05 15.27 32.58
N THR A 538 -32.36 15.06 32.43
CA THR A 538 -33.25 16.05 31.83
C THR A 538 -33.62 17.07 32.90
N SER A 539 -33.31 18.35 32.70
CA SER A 539 -33.80 19.39 33.60
C SER A 539 -35.32 19.53 33.50
N ASN A 540 -35.97 19.85 34.61
CA ASN A 540 -37.43 19.84 34.79
C ASN A 540 -38.20 20.85 33.92
N ASP A 541 -37.52 21.67 33.11
CA ASP A 541 -38.12 22.80 32.38
C ASP A 541 -38.69 22.42 31.00
N GLY A 542 -38.81 21.12 30.68
CA GLY A 542 -39.55 20.60 29.52
C GLY A 542 -39.00 20.93 28.12
N HIS A 543 -38.01 21.82 28.00
CA HIS A 543 -37.52 22.34 26.71
C HIS A 543 -35.98 22.37 26.57
N THR A 544 -35.26 21.70 27.45
CA THR A 544 -33.80 21.77 27.52
C THR A 544 -33.15 20.45 27.12
N THR A 545 -32.10 20.55 26.29
CA THR A 545 -31.25 19.43 25.86
C THR A 545 -30.74 18.63 27.06
N PRO A 546 -30.66 17.28 26.98
CA PRO A 546 -30.15 16.44 28.06
C PRO A 546 -28.76 16.91 28.51
N GLN A 547 -28.56 17.10 29.81
CA GLN A 547 -27.28 17.53 30.37
C GLN A 547 -26.55 16.35 31.02
N LEU A 548 -25.22 16.35 30.88
CA LEU A 548 -24.33 15.46 31.61
C LEU A 548 -24.33 15.85 33.09
N SER A 549 -24.44 14.87 33.99
CA SER A 549 -24.19 15.13 35.41
C SER A 549 -22.75 15.64 35.59
N SER A 550 -22.57 16.71 36.36
CA SER A 550 -21.25 17.35 36.55
C SER A 550 -20.19 16.39 37.11
N SER A 551 -20.60 15.26 37.69
CA SER A 551 -19.74 14.21 38.22
C SER A 551 -19.35 13.11 37.22
N PHE A 552 -19.92 13.08 36.01
CA PHE A 552 -19.80 11.92 35.13
C PHE A 552 -18.40 11.73 34.53
N PHE A 553 -17.75 12.84 34.14
CA PHE A 553 -16.37 12.85 33.68
C PHE A 553 -15.50 13.58 34.69
N GLN A 554 -14.77 12.81 35.50
CA GLN A 554 -13.63 13.38 36.21
C GLN A 554 -12.65 13.93 35.17
N ASP A 555 -12.04 15.03 35.56
CA ASP A 555 -11.13 15.88 34.79
C ASP A 555 -9.92 15.15 34.13
N GLY A 556 -9.69 13.85 34.41
CA GLY A 556 -8.63 13.03 33.81
C GLY A 556 -9.12 11.80 33.02
N CYS A 557 -10.39 11.74 32.62
CA CYS A 557 -10.95 10.54 31.99
C CYS A 557 -10.41 10.33 30.57
N SER A 558 -9.56 9.31 30.37
CA SER A 558 -9.02 8.92 29.06
C SER A 558 -10.12 8.53 28.05
N ILE A 559 -11.27 8.06 28.53
CA ILE A 559 -12.42 7.66 27.70
C ILE A 559 -13.03 8.88 27.00
N LEU A 560 -13.10 10.05 27.66
CA LEU A 560 -13.66 11.25 27.02
C LEU A 560 -12.81 11.70 25.82
N THR A 561 -11.47 11.65 25.97
CA THR A 561 -10.53 11.88 24.87
C THR A 561 -10.77 10.90 23.73
N LEU A 562 -11.00 9.63 24.05
CA LEU A 562 -11.28 8.60 23.05
C LEU A 562 -12.60 8.85 22.31
N ILE A 563 -13.67 9.21 23.02
CA ILE A 563 -14.97 9.54 22.41
C ILE A 563 -14.84 10.73 21.46
N PHE A 564 -14.11 11.80 21.85
CA PHE A 564 -13.83 12.93 20.96
C PHE A 564 -13.07 12.50 19.70
N ASP A 565 -12.02 11.69 19.86
CA ASP A 565 -11.23 11.20 18.72
C ASP A 565 -12.08 10.36 17.78
N GLN A 566 -12.88 9.43 18.31
CA GLN A 566 -13.78 8.59 17.51
C GLN A 566 -14.89 9.38 16.84
N ALA A 567 -15.49 10.36 17.53
CA ALA A 567 -16.49 11.24 16.94
C ALA A 567 -15.90 12.01 15.74
N CYS A 568 -14.65 12.46 15.84
CA CYS A 568 -13.97 13.13 14.75
C CYS A 568 -13.62 12.16 13.61
N VAL A 569 -12.98 11.03 13.90
CA VAL A 569 -12.54 10.04 12.91
C VAL A 569 -13.73 9.44 12.14
N GLY A 570 -14.77 9.02 12.86
CA GLY A 570 -15.98 8.42 12.28
C GLY A 570 -16.95 9.43 11.65
N GLY A 571 -16.73 10.73 11.86
CA GLY A 571 -17.65 11.78 11.39
C GLY A 571 -19.00 11.78 12.11
N HIS A 572 -19.03 11.43 13.40
CA HIS A 572 -20.23 11.44 14.23
C HIS A 572 -20.57 12.88 14.68
N TYR A 573 -21.02 13.72 13.75
CA TYR A 573 -21.20 15.17 13.99
C TYR A 573 -22.21 15.49 15.09
N GLN A 574 -23.26 14.68 15.27
CA GLN A 574 -24.24 14.85 16.35
C GLN A 574 -23.64 14.58 17.71
N ALA A 575 -22.81 13.53 17.83
CA ALA A 575 -22.04 13.25 19.04
C ALA A 575 -21.09 14.41 19.36
N LEU A 576 -20.37 14.91 18.35
CA LEU A 576 -19.44 16.03 18.53
C LEU A 576 -20.17 17.33 18.94
N ASP A 577 -21.31 17.63 18.34
CA ASP A 577 -22.16 18.76 18.71
C ASP A 577 -22.70 18.62 20.15
N PHE A 578 -23.11 17.41 20.54
CA PHE A 578 -23.54 17.13 21.91
C PHE A 578 -22.41 17.35 22.93
N LEU A 579 -21.21 16.83 22.65
CA LEU A 579 -20.04 16.99 23.53
C LEU A 579 -19.65 18.45 23.69
N LEU A 580 -19.57 19.21 22.59
CA LEU A 580 -19.19 20.62 22.63
C LEU A 580 -20.20 21.51 23.36
N ARG A 581 -21.47 21.08 23.46
CA ARG A 581 -22.51 21.81 24.21
C ARG A 581 -22.55 21.45 25.69
N ASN A 582 -22.20 20.22 26.04
CA ASN A 582 -22.42 19.69 27.39
C ASN A 582 -21.14 19.50 28.21
N CYS A 583 -19.96 19.51 27.59
CA CYS A 583 -18.69 19.51 28.31
C CYS A 583 -18.30 20.93 28.74
N SER A 584 -17.65 21.05 29.89
CA SER A 584 -17.06 22.33 30.32
C SER A 584 -15.91 22.74 29.40
N LEU A 585 -15.58 24.03 29.38
CA LEU A 585 -14.41 24.54 28.65
C LEU A 585 -13.12 23.79 29.01
N ALA A 586 -12.91 23.55 30.31
CA ALA A 586 -11.73 22.83 30.80
C ALA A 586 -11.68 21.37 30.29
N GLN A 587 -12.85 20.71 30.18
CA GLN A 587 -12.93 19.36 29.63
C GLN A 587 -12.67 19.34 28.13
N ILE A 588 -13.24 20.28 27.37
CA ILE A 588 -12.99 20.39 25.93
C ILE A 588 -11.51 20.64 25.69
N ASP A 589 -10.92 21.62 26.37
CA ASP A 589 -9.50 21.98 26.21
C ASP A 589 -8.55 20.82 26.58
N ARG A 590 -8.92 19.99 27.56
CA ARG A 590 -8.09 18.86 28.00
C ARG A 590 -8.28 17.60 27.15
N HIS A 591 -9.49 17.34 26.66
CA HIS A 591 -9.84 16.05 26.04
C HIS A 591 -10.00 16.10 24.52
N LEU A 592 -10.46 17.21 23.94
CA LEU A 592 -10.50 17.35 22.48
C LEU A 592 -9.13 17.79 21.96
N SER A 593 -8.34 16.83 21.49
CA SER A 593 -7.13 17.16 20.75
C SER A 593 -7.51 17.81 19.43
N LEU A 594 -6.94 18.99 19.11
CA LEU A 594 -7.13 19.58 17.78
C LEU A 594 -6.62 18.65 16.66
N VAL A 595 -5.71 17.71 16.98
CA VAL A 595 -5.29 16.65 16.05
C VAL A 595 -6.46 15.76 15.66
N SER A 596 -7.33 15.40 16.62
CA SER A 596 -8.54 14.63 16.36
C SER A 596 -9.50 15.38 15.44
N LEU A 597 -9.70 16.68 15.68
CA LEU A 597 -10.58 17.50 14.86
C LEU A 597 -10.14 17.53 13.39
N VAL A 598 -8.83 17.53 13.14
CA VAL A 598 -8.25 17.51 11.78
C VAL A 598 -8.51 16.17 11.08
N LYS A 599 -8.91 15.11 11.79
CA LYS A 599 -9.29 13.82 11.21
C LYS A 599 -10.74 13.76 10.70
N LEU A 600 -11.56 14.80 10.91
CA LEU A 600 -12.95 14.85 10.42
C LEU A 600 -13.04 14.49 8.93
N PRO A 601 -13.95 13.65 8.43
CA PRO A 601 -13.93 13.28 7.01
C PRO A 601 -14.36 14.41 6.07
N ASP A 602 -15.18 15.34 6.54
CA ASP A 602 -15.80 16.43 5.78
C ASP A 602 -15.13 17.79 6.09
N ASP A 603 -14.81 18.56 5.04
CA ASP A 603 -14.11 19.84 5.18
C ASP A 603 -15.03 20.98 5.65
N ASP A 604 -16.31 20.97 5.26
CA ASP A 604 -17.28 21.98 5.68
C ASP A 604 -17.61 21.80 7.17
N GLN A 605 -17.74 20.55 7.61
CA GLN A 605 -17.92 20.24 9.04
C GLN A 605 -16.69 20.63 9.85
N PHE A 606 -15.48 20.36 9.33
CA PHE A 606 -14.25 20.82 9.96
C PHE A 606 -14.28 22.33 10.19
N ASP A 607 -14.62 23.13 9.17
CA ASP A 607 -14.68 24.59 9.31
C ASP A 607 -15.74 25.05 10.33
N ILE A 608 -16.90 24.38 10.40
CA ILE A 608 -17.95 24.67 11.38
C ILE A 608 -17.47 24.42 12.81
N PHE A 609 -16.90 23.24 13.06
CA PHE A 609 -16.42 22.88 14.41
C PHE A 609 -15.19 23.69 14.80
N TRP A 610 -14.29 23.98 13.86
CA TRP A 610 -13.13 24.83 14.10
C TRP A 610 -13.52 26.27 14.49
N LYS A 611 -14.50 26.87 13.81
CA LYS A 611 -15.04 28.20 14.18
C LYS A 611 -15.71 28.21 15.55
N ARG A 612 -16.28 27.08 15.99
CA ARG A 612 -16.80 26.96 17.36
C ARG A 612 -15.67 26.88 18.38
N MET A 613 -14.61 26.14 18.06
CA MET A 613 -13.40 26.06 18.89
C MET A 613 -12.71 27.42 19.06
N GLU A 614 -12.79 28.32 18.06
CA GLU A 614 -12.31 29.70 18.16
C GLU A 614 -12.85 30.44 19.40
N ARG A 615 -14.06 30.09 19.86
CA ARG A 615 -14.70 30.68 21.04
C ARG A 615 -14.21 30.06 22.36
N PHE A 616 -13.59 28.90 22.30
CA PHE A 616 -13.26 28.06 23.46
C PHE A 616 -11.76 28.11 23.79
N THR A 617 -10.89 28.22 22.78
CA THR A 617 -9.44 28.23 23.00
C THR A 617 -8.95 29.58 23.55
N SER A 618 -9.04 29.77 24.86
CA SER A 618 -8.31 30.82 25.57
C SER A 618 -6.81 30.53 25.64
N ASN A 619 -6.41 29.26 25.47
CA ASN A 619 -5.04 28.78 25.59
C ASN A 619 -4.45 28.39 24.21
N LEU A 620 -4.03 29.41 23.46
CA LEU A 620 -3.42 29.28 22.12
C LEU A 620 -2.10 28.47 22.10
N THR A 621 -1.52 28.19 23.27
CA THR A 621 -0.28 27.40 23.41
C THR A 621 -0.42 25.96 22.89
N LEU A 622 -1.64 25.40 22.87
CA LEU A 622 -1.92 24.05 22.35
C LEU A 622 -2.02 23.99 20.81
N VAL A 623 -2.22 25.14 20.13
CA VAL A 623 -2.38 25.17 18.67
C VAL A 623 -1.03 25.05 17.96
N THR A 624 0.03 25.65 18.51
CA THR A 624 1.39 25.64 17.92
C THR A 624 1.97 24.22 17.76
N PRO A 625 1.93 23.32 18.76
CA PRO A 625 2.36 21.92 18.61
C PRO A 625 1.56 21.14 17.57
N ILE A 626 0.30 21.52 17.33
CA ILE A 626 -0.60 20.82 16.42
C ILE A 626 -0.41 21.28 14.98
N ILE A 627 -0.16 22.58 14.79
CA ILE A 627 0.39 23.09 13.53
C ILE A 627 1.73 22.40 13.25
N HIS A 628 2.58 22.24 14.26
CA HIS A 628 3.84 21.52 14.12
C HIS A 628 3.62 20.03 13.76
N SER A 629 2.65 19.34 14.36
CA SER A 629 2.40 17.91 14.04
C SER A 629 1.75 17.71 12.66
N ILE A 630 0.80 18.57 12.27
CA ILE A 630 0.05 18.45 11.01
C ILE A 630 0.88 18.91 9.81
N ILE A 631 1.64 20.00 9.97
CA ILE A 631 2.41 20.60 8.88
C ILE A 631 3.84 20.07 8.85
N LEU A 632 4.46 19.85 10.02
CA LEU A 632 5.90 19.60 10.15
C LEU A 632 6.25 18.15 10.48
N SER A 633 5.28 17.30 10.84
CA SER A 633 5.49 15.87 11.08
C SER A 633 4.28 15.04 10.63
N PRO A 634 3.91 15.06 9.34
CA PRO A 634 2.81 14.27 8.81
C PRO A 634 3.17 12.79 8.93
N ASN A 635 2.88 12.16 10.07
CA ASN A 635 3.02 10.74 10.21
C ASN A 635 2.13 10.06 9.16
N LYS A 636 2.69 9.04 8.51
CA LYS A 636 2.20 8.41 7.28
C LYS A 636 0.70 8.04 7.38
N LYS A 637 -0.19 8.83 6.73
CA LYS A 637 -1.29 8.43 5.81
C LYS A 637 -2.56 9.29 5.84
N ASP A 638 -2.83 10.09 6.88
CA ASP A 638 -4.23 10.56 7.11
C ASP A 638 -4.51 12.07 7.02
N TYR A 639 -3.49 12.93 6.81
CA TYR A 639 -3.72 14.38 6.80
C TYR A 639 -3.92 14.97 5.40
N LYS A 640 -5.07 15.62 5.16
CA LYS A 640 -5.38 16.32 3.90
C LYS A 640 -4.62 17.66 3.81
N PRO A 641 -3.77 17.88 2.77
CA PRO A 641 -2.98 19.12 2.64
C PRO A 641 -3.79 20.41 2.60
N LYS A 642 -5.04 20.36 2.10
CA LYS A 642 -5.95 21.52 2.06
C LYS A 642 -6.23 22.10 3.45
N ARG A 643 -6.29 21.27 4.49
CA ARG A 643 -6.59 21.71 5.86
C ARG A 643 -5.44 22.47 6.52
N ALA A 644 -4.21 22.10 6.20
CA ALA A 644 -3.03 22.80 6.72
C ALA A 644 -3.06 24.30 6.38
N LYS A 645 -3.49 24.66 5.16
CA LYS A 645 -3.65 26.06 4.76
C LYS A 645 -4.76 26.77 5.54
N SER A 646 -5.94 26.15 5.66
CA SER A 646 -7.05 26.73 6.44
C SER A 646 -6.66 26.95 7.91
N ILE A 647 -6.02 25.95 8.53
CA ILE A 647 -5.56 26.02 9.92
C ILE A 647 -4.58 27.17 10.13
N VAL A 648 -3.60 27.34 9.23
CA VAL A 648 -2.62 28.43 9.35
C VAL A 648 -3.20 29.80 9.04
N ASN A 649 -4.06 29.91 8.04
CA ASN A 649 -4.75 31.18 7.75
C ASN A 649 -5.58 31.63 8.95
N ILE A 650 -6.28 30.71 9.60
CA ILE A 650 -7.07 31.00 10.80
C ILE A 650 -6.14 31.34 11.97
N PHE A 651 -5.07 30.58 12.19
CA PHE A 651 -4.11 30.90 13.26
C PHE A 651 -3.44 32.27 13.07
N GLY A 652 -3.05 32.59 11.84
CA GLY A 652 -2.47 33.87 11.49
C GLY A 652 -3.47 35.03 11.58
N SER A 653 -4.78 34.75 11.58
CA SER A 653 -5.85 35.75 11.76
C SER A 653 -6.21 36.03 13.23
N PHE A 654 -5.68 35.26 14.20
CA PHE A 654 -5.95 35.55 15.62
C PHE A 654 -5.43 36.95 16.00
N PRO A 655 -6.23 37.75 16.74
CA PRO A 655 -5.82 39.08 17.15
C PRO A 655 -4.51 39.04 17.95
N THR A 656 -3.54 39.87 17.56
CA THR A 656 -2.23 40.03 18.22
C THR A 656 -2.30 40.53 19.66
N LYS A 657 -3.51 40.76 20.22
CA LYS A 657 -3.72 41.23 21.59
C LYS A 657 -3.33 40.23 22.68
N LEU A 658 -3.09 38.96 22.34
CA LEU A 658 -2.48 37.99 23.26
C LEU A 658 -0.95 38.07 23.12
N ALA A 659 -0.31 38.89 23.95
CA ALA A 659 1.14 39.13 23.97
C ALA A 659 2.01 37.87 24.24
N THR A 660 1.40 36.70 24.45
CA THR A 660 2.05 35.43 24.80
C THR A 660 2.04 34.38 23.69
N ILE A 661 1.49 34.67 22.50
CA ILE A 661 1.51 33.71 21.39
C ILE A 661 2.95 33.59 20.86
N GLN A 662 3.58 32.42 21.05
CA GLN A 662 4.83 32.10 20.36
C GLN A 662 4.57 32.08 18.85
N LYS A 663 5.38 32.84 18.10
CA LYS A 663 5.35 32.80 16.64
C LYS A 663 5.59 31.37 16.17
N ILE A 664 4.86 30.95 15.14
CA ILE A 664 5.16 29.69 14.48
C ILE A 664 6.46 29.89 13.71
N HIS A 665 7.50 29.20 14.15
CA HIS A 665 8.75 29.15 13.43
C HIS A 665 8.63 28.15 12.27
N PRO A 666 9.27 28.46 11.14
CA PRO A 666 9.33 27.52 10.04
C PRO A 666 10.21 26.32 10.44
N PRO A 667 9.95 25.10 9.93
CA PRO A 667 10.74 23.92 10.30
C PRO A 667 12.20 24.08 9.84
N PRO A 668 13.18 23.46 10.53
CA PRO A 668 14.56 23.54 10.08
C PRO A 668 14.74 22.88 8.71
N ILE A 669 15.54 23.48 7.82
CA ILE A 669 15.77 22.96 6.46
C ILE A 669 16.26 21.51 6.46
N THR A 670 17.07 21.14 7.45
CA THR A 670 17.61 19.78 7.61
C THR A 670 16.51 18.73 7.77
N SER A 671 15.33 19.12 8.23
CA SER A 671 14.20 18.20 8.39
C SER A 671 13.52 17.83 7.06
N PHE A 672 13.66 18.65 6.01
CA PHE A 672 13.04 18.39 4.71
C PHE A 672 13.64 17.20 3.97
N GLU A 673 14.86 16.77 4.29
CA GLU A 673 15.46 15.59 3.67
C GLU A 673 14.80 14.27 4.13
N ALA A 674 14.07 14.28 5.26
CA ALA A 674 13.51 13.10 5.91
C ALA A 674 12.00 12.89 5.70
N TYR A 675 11.24 13.88 5.24
CA TYR A 675 9.77 13.81 5.17
C TYR A 675 9.25 13.48 3.76
N ALA A 676 8.23 12.60 3.68
CA ALA A 676 7.44 12.44 2.46
C ALA A 676 6.49 13.64 2.29
N PHE A 677 6.37 14.15 1.06
CA PHE A 677 6.10 15.55 0.74
C PHE A 677 4.66 15.98 0.33
N PRO A 678 3.53 15.50 0.89
CA PRO A 678 2.20 16.02 0.50
C PRO A 678 1.97 17.50 0.81
N HIS A 679 2.72 18.09 1.75
CA HIS A 679 2.46 19.43 2.29
C HIS A 679 3.45 20.51 1.85
N LEU A 680 4.44 20.18 1.00
CA LEU A 680 5.46 21.15 0.58
C LEU A 680 4.90 22.38 -0.16
N PRO A 681 3.87 22.26 -1.04
CA PRO A 681 3.24 23.44 -1.64
C PRO A 681 2.61 24.36 -0.58
N THR A 682 2.00 23.78 0.46
CA THR A 682 1.41 24.53 1.58
C THR A 682 2.48 25.20 2.43
N LEU A 683 3.60 24.52 2.68
CA LEU A 683 4.76 25.08 3.39
C LEU A 683 5.37 26.27 2.64
N LEU A 684 5.53 26.16 1.32
CA LEU A 684 6.01 27.26 0.47
C LEU A 684 5.04 28.45 0.51
N ASP A 685 3.74 28.19 0.35
CA ASP A 685 2.71 29.23 0.36
C ASP A 685 2.67 29.98 1.70
N ILE A 686 2.81 29.26 2.81
CA ILE A 686 2.73 29.82 4.17
C ILE A 686 4.03 30.54 4.57
N PHE A 687 5.17 29.85 4.48
CA PHE A 687 6.43 30.31 5.09
C PHE A 687 7.35 31.05 4.12
N CYS A 688 7.13 30.93 2.81
CA CYS A 688 7.91 31.64 1.79
C CYS A 688 7.10 32.73 1.08
N CYS A 689 5.81 32.52 0.84
CA CYS A 689 5.01 33.40 -0.03
C CYS A 689 4.08 34.39 0.71
N ASN A 690 3.66 34.12 1.95
CA ASN A 690 2.75 34.98 2.72
C ASN A 690 3.41 35.57 4.00
N PRO A 691 4.30 36.58 3.87
CA PRO A 691 4.93 37.23 5.03
C PRO A 691 3.96 38.09 5.86
N THR A 692 2.69 38.22 5.46
CA THR A 692 1.72 39.15 6.07
C THR A 692 0.97 38.58 7.28
N LEU A 693 1.17 37.32 7.65
CA LEU A 693 0.55 36.74 8.84
C LEU A 693 1.37 37.10 10.10
N PRO A 694 0.85 37.93 11.03
CA PRO A 694 1.64 38.51 12.13
C PRO A 694 2.23 37.46 13.10
N ASN A 695 1.62 36.27 13.18
CA ASN A 695 2.03 35.19 14.08
C ASN A 695 2.83 34.07 13.39
N VAL A 696 3.23 34.25 12.13
CA VAL A 696 4.03 33.28 11.37
C VAL A 696 5.36 33.91 11.01
N GLN A 697 6.47 33.28 11.40
CA GLN A 697 7.78 33.71 10.95
C GLN A 697 8.09 33.05 9.60
N GLY A 698 8.32 33.86 8.57
CA GLY A 698 8.79 33.36 7.28
C GLY A 698 10.23 32.83 7.36
N TYR A 699 10.62 32.04 6.38
CA TYR A 699 12.02 31.68 6.17
C TYR A 699 12.86 32.90 5.83
N SER A 700 14.17 32.83 6.10
CA SER A 700 15.11 33.75 5.47
C SER A 700 15.04 33.61 3.94
N VAL A 701 15.50 34.61 3.20
CA VAL A 701 15.50 34.57 1.74
C VAL A 701 16.39 33.43 1.22
N GLN A 702 17.55 33.23 1.86
CA GLN A 702 18.45 32.13 1.55
C GLN A 702 17.80 30.76 1.82
N ASP A 703 17.08 30.62 2.92
CA ASP A 703 16.40 29.37 3.26
C ASP A 703 15.20 29.10 2.35
N SER A 704 14.46 30.15 1.99
CA SER A 704 13.37 30.07 1.01
C SER A 704 13.88 29.58 -0.34
N LEU A 705 15.04 30.07 -0.78
CA LEU A 705 15.69 29.60 -2.01
C LEU A 705 16.12 28.13 -1.91
N LEU A 706 16.66 27.69 -0.77
CA LEU A 706 17.01 26.28 -0.55
C LEU A 706 15.77 25.37 -0.59
N ILE A 707 14.65 25.81 -0.01
CA ILE A 707 13.40 25.04 0.01
C ILE A 707 12.76 25.03 -1.36
N ILE A 708 12.77 26.15 -2.10
CA ILE A 708 12.36 26.17 -3.51
C ILE A 708 13.23 25.22 -4.33
N GLN A 709 14.54 25.18 -4.09
CA GLN A 709 15.44 24.22 -4.75
C GLN A 709 15.11 22.77 -4.39
N MET A 710 14.80 22.49 -3.12
CA MET A 710 14.34 21.16 -2.69
C MET A 710 12.98 20.80 -3.30
N ALA A 711 12.05 21.75 -3.36
CA ALA A 711 10.73 21.60 -3.95
C ALA A 711 10.81 21.29 -5.44
N ILE A 712 11.68 22.02 -6.15
CA ILE A 712 12.05 21.70 -7.52
C ILE A 712 12.65 20.29 -7.56
N LYS A 713 13.66 19.95 -6.75
CA LYS A 713 14.31 18.62 -6.74
C LYS A 713 13.34 17.45 -6.58
N ILE A 714 12.21 17.63 -5.90
CA ILE A 714 11.18 16.58 -5.71
C ILE A 714 9.96 16.72 -6.64
N GLY A 715 9.90 17.80 -7.40
CA GLY A 715 8.86 18.06 -8.37
C GLY A 715 7.61 18.80 -7.92
N CYS A 716 7.63 19.37 -6.72
CA CYS A 716 6.66 20.37 -6.31
C CYS A 716 7.08 21.74 -6.85
N ILE A 717 6.45 22.18 -7.95
CA ILE A 717 6.62 23.54 -8.45
C ILE A 717 5.34 24.28 -8.10
N PRO A 718 5.33 25.17 -7.09
CA PRO A 718 4.17 26.00 -6.82
C PRO A 718 3.86 26.85 -8.04
N SER A 719 2.59 27.24 -8.19
CA SER A 719 2.18 28.23 -9.18
C SER A 719 3.09 29.46 -9.11
N LEU A 720 3.59 29.95 -10.25
CA LEU A 720 4.42 31.17 -10.34
C LEU A 720 3.73 32.40 -9.74
N SER A 721 2.39 32.40 -9.65
CA SER A 721 1.62 33.43 -8.95
C SER A 721 1.99 33.54 -7.46
N CYS A 722 2.42 32.44 -6.82
CA CYS A 722 2.89 32.41 -5.45
C CYS A 722 4.28 33.06 -5.30
N ILE A 723 5.05 33.18 -6.39
CA ILE A 723 6.39 33.81 -6.42
C ILE A 723 6.28 35.32 -6.76
N GLY A 724 5.05 35.86 -6.85
CA GLY A 724 4.81 37.28 -7.10
C GLY A 724 5.09 37.72 -8.55
N ILE A 725 5.21 36.77 -9.48
CA ILE A 725 5.37 37.05 -10.91
C ILE A 725 3.97 37.02 -11.54
N ASN A 726 3.30 38.19 -11.59
CA ASN A 726 2.06 38.34 -12.33
C ASN A 726 2.37 38.58 -13.82
N ASP A 727 1.66 37.86 -14.70
CA ASP A 727 1.86 37.87 -16.16
C ASP A 727 1.46 39.20 -16.86
N ASP A 728 0.82 40.15 -16.14
CA ASP A 728 0.11 41.28 -16.76
C ASP A 728 0.71 42.69 -16.52
N LYS A 729 2.00 42.84 -16.18
CA LYS A 729 2.60 44.19 -16.05
C LYS A 729 3.91 44.35 -16.83
N SER A 730 3.94 45.46 -17.57
CA SER A 730 5.06 45.98 -18.37
C SER A 730 6.41 45.87 -17.67
N HIS A 731 7.44 45.58 -18.47
CA HIS A 731 8.82 45.23 -18.10
C HIS A 731 9.51 46.09 -17.02
N ASP A 732 9.02 47.29 -16.71
CA ASP A 732 9.66 48.21 -15.77
C ASP A 732 9.27 48.03 -14.30
N SER A 733 8.11 47.46 -13.96
CA SER A 733 7.74 47.21 -12.54
C SER A 733 8.29 45.88 -11.99
N ILE A 734 8.96 45.09 -12.83
CA ILE A 734 9.57 43.81 -12.45
C ILE A 734 10.88 44.04 -11.66
N VAL A 735 11.48 45.23 -11.73
CA VAL A 735 12.77 45.51 -11.08
C VAL A 735 12.65 45.69 -9.57
N ASP A 736 11.52 46.17 -9.05
CA ASP A 736 11.35 46.39 -7.61
C ASP A 736 10.84 45.16 -6.85
N ASN A 737 9.97 44.33 -7.44
CA ASN A 737 9.65 43.02 -6.85
C ASN A 737 10.82 42.02 -6.99
N LYS A 738 11.70 42.18 -7.99
CA LYS A 738 12.96 41.42 -8.06
C LYS A 738 13.90 41.77 -6.91
N LYS A 739 13.91 43.01 -6.39
CA LYS A 739 14.76 43.38 -5.25
C LYS A 739 14.34 42.70 -3.94
N CYS A 740 13.05 42.48 -3.71
CA CYS A 740 12.58 41.79 -2.50
C CYS A 740 12.84 40.27 -2.50
N ILE A 741 13.09 39.66 -3.67
CA ILE A 741 13.49 38.24 -3.78
C ILE A 741 15.03 38.11 -3.89
N LEU A 742 15.77 39.22 -4.10
CA LEU A 742 17.22 39.25 -4.37
C LEU A 742 18.05 40.01 -3.31
N MET A 743 17.45 40.45 -2.22
CA MET A 743 18.11 40.66 -0.92
C MET A 743 17.58 39.59 0.02
#